data_AF-A0A971LN47-F1
#
_entry.id   AF-A0A971LN47-F1
#
_cell.length_a   1.000
_cell.length_b   1.000
_cell.length_c   1.000
_cell.angle_alpha   90.00
_cell.angle_beta   90.00
_cell.angle_gamma   90.00
#
_symmetry.space_group_name_H-M   'P 1'
#
loop_
_entity.id
_entity.type
_entity.pdbx_description
1 polymer ?
#
loop_
_entity_poly.entity_id
_entity_poly.type
_entity_poly.pdbx_seq_one_letter_code
_entity_poly.pdbx_strand_id
1 'polypeptide(L)'
;MKKALFFLILCTLFGGTLLADTPISGDIGDGQIWNLAGSPYILSGDVRLGFWRTLSIEAGVQVKFNQGASLTLGSYGGGGQIIAEGTNGAPIIFTANSTDPSPGFWNRIYFTNWNSDSVFEHCVFEYGGSTQGMITLDGGSPHFNNCVFTNSANYAIFDQNQNAKNLYISNCEFSDNLKTMSLYVDNVSCLGSGNIYTNNSDDRIHCPGGPVQRTSTWTAQTTPILFLADLNGGSQSPILTMPNGSILEFVQGARIFLNGGLVIKATGTTFRGEQSNRGHWKGFYFNWDAGNSILSGCLIRDAGYDNSPALNFTNPTSTVTGCTITSCSGTGIFTTYNCEQNISANIINGCGSYPLSILAEYVRLLGEANDFSGNDVDMVEVRSSTVVSSGVWRNPGVPYYFGSNVDIAYSSPFPHIKIMPGTVVKLGQGASIIIGSVYGHAQGSLEAEGVTFTRVSESALPGGLLFNHYVVDSQCLFTNCVFEYLNYSGYDAAILVKGNGPSFNNCIFRNNPGSAIREDAGGRFKVTNSSFENNGAYPMTLYSTNFDAVEGTGCSYSGNNPNRIRLTGGTLSEAKTYVWSNPGVALEITGDIKVAGAGGSTAILKLNSGLVLLFSPNTRLTIGDHYGSPAGIQADGASFSSLSGAANGWNGLELMPSSVQGSYLRNCLLEYAGGNGNIYLYRSQASYIDGCVIRYGAKGIFMTDGTSTPISKCYIYGNELGIYCNGNANPVIGGPEVGDGNSIYGNTSFGVINDSGLIIDARNNWWGFSSGPYHSTNPNGEGNAVSNNILFDPWRSSDIGDAPAGFNLISPANGSIVQTLTPLLDWEEAIDPTPGDLVVYTLEMALNASFNQGLHTWNGLNQSFFQVPAYVLSDDTRYFWRVKATDLDDQTTSCLQSHFWFDVAVPEAPLPFGLISPANNETVLLTSNKLLWQPSFDPDPEDYVSYTVYWDLSAGFENPGSRTTSACYAWTDFCAPGNLYYWRVKAFDSTGLETFSPIGRFWVHPDAKPRPPVDFTLTPLGFDLLVSWDEVPGADYYDLYYSPEPYSGFNLLQANLDQTWFLHPGGAMDKHGFYYVTAHDVR
;
A
#
# COMPACT_ATOMS: atom_id res chain seq x y z
N MET A 1 31.41 -16.40 50.23
CA MET A 1 31.66 -16.09 51.66
C MET A 1 30.40 -16.46 52.45
N LYS A 2 30.45 -17.49 53.31
CA LYS A 2 29.41 -18.00 54.25
C LYS A 2 28.07 -18.43 53.58
N LYS A 3 27.64 -19.70 53.64
CA LYS A 3 27.34 -20.47 54.86
C LYS A 3 27.50 -21.98 54.61
N ALA A 4 28.20 -22.61 55.55
CA ALA A 4 28.24 -24.05 55.79
C ALA A 4 27.41 -24.38 57.05
N LEU A 5 27.07 -25.67 57.18
CA LEU A 5 26.56 -26.47 58.32
C LEU A 5 25.12 -26.96 58.16
N PHE A 6 24.97 -28.27 57.91
CA PHE A 6 24.38 -29.18 58.91
C PHE A 6 24.72 -30.65 58.54
N PHE A 7 25.70 -31.23 59.24
CA PHE A 7 25.92 -32.69 59.28
C PHE A 7 26.63 -33.03 60.60
N LEU A 8 25.93 -33.69 61.53
CA LEU A 8 26.58 -34.58 62.52
C LEU A 8 25.58 -35.53 63.25
N ILE A 9 25.72 -36.82 62.93
CA ILE A 9 25.70 -38.06 63.75
C ILE A 9 24.41 -38.47 64.51
N LEU A 10 23.93 -39.68 64.18
CA LEU A 10 23.83 -40.80 65.13
C LEU A 10 23.96 -42.17 64.43
N CYS A 11 25.10 -42.85 64.63
CA CYS A 11 25.22 -44.29 64.46
C CYS A 11 24.58 -45.00 65.65
N THR A 12 23.91 -46.14 65.42
CA THR A 12 24.30 -47.41 66.08
C THR A 12 23.65 -48.63 65.42
N LEU A 13 24.48 -49.65 65.22
CA LEU A 13 24.19 -51.10 65.19
C LEU A 13 23.42 -51.66 63.98
N PHE A 14 24.14 -52.11 62.96
CA PHE A 14 24.08 -53.50 62.45
C PHE A 14 25.43 -53.87 61.80
N GLY A 15 25.83 -55.13 61.95
CA GLY A 15 27.20 -55.62 61.81
C GLY A 15 27.87 -55.38 60.46
N GLY A 16 29.15 -55.01 60.52
CA GLY A 16 30.01 -54.89 59.36
C GLY A 16 30.27 -56.25 58.73
N THR A 17 29.73 -56.45 57.53
CA THR A 17 30.35 -57.28 56.50
C THR A 17 31.49 -56.47 55.88
N LEU A 18 32.72 -56.98 55.93
CA LEU A 18 33.81 -56.49 55.09
C LEU A 18 33.34 -56.50 53.62
N LEU A 19 33.30 -55.34 52.97
CA LEU A 19 33.14 -55.25 51.53
C LEU A 19 34.43 -55.72 50.87
N ALA A 20 34.32 -56.64 49.91
CA ALA A 20 35.47 -57.11 49.14
C ALA A 20 35.65 -56.19 47.93
N ASP A 21 36.80 -55.52 47.83
CA ASP A 21 37.23 -54.87 46.59
C ASP A 21 37.37 -55.95 45.51
N THR A 22 36.53 -55.90 44.47
CA THR A 22 36.53 -56.91 43.40
C THR A 22 37.25 -56.35 42.16
N PRO A 23 38.55 -56.64 41.94
CA PRO A 23 39.26 -56.16 40.77
C PRO A 23 38.77 -56.85 39.49
N ILE A 24 38.46 -56.06 38.48
CA ILE A 24 38.07 -56.47 37.13
C ILE A 24 39.15 -55.98 36.14
N SER A 25 39.54 -56.85 35.21
CA SER A 25 40.48 -56.53 34.12
C SER A 25 40.21 -57.42 32.91
N GLY A 26 40.42 -56.90 31.70
CA GLY A 26 40.24 -57.69 30.48
C GLY A 26 38.76 -57.89 30.12
N ASP A 27 38.39 -59.09 29.68
CA ASP A 27 37.02 -59.36 29.21
C ASP A 27 36.09 -59.83 30.35
N ILE A 28 34.92 -59.21 30.49
CA ILE A 28 33.88 -59.65 31.43
C ILE A 28 33.20 -60.90 30.88
N GLY A 29 33.09 -61.97 31.67
CA GLY A 29 32.44 -63.24 31.28
C GLY A 29 30.94 -63.12 30.98
N ASP A 30 30.34 -64.16 30.40
CA ASP A 30 28.92 -64.18 30.06
C ASP A 30 28.02 -64.31 31.29
N GLY A 31 26.86 -63.64 31.27
CA GLY A 31 25.82 -63.70 32.30
C GLY A 31 26.25 -63.27 33.72
N GLN A 32 27.22 -62.37 33.83
CA GLN A 32 27.68 -61.89 35.14
C GLN A 32 26.64 -60.97 35.81
N ILE A 33 26.49 -61.15 37.12
CA ILE A 33 25.70 -60.28 38.00
C ILE A 33 26.67 -59.62 38.97
N TRP A 34 26.69 -58.28 38.95
CA TRP A 34 27.37 -57.47 39.94
C TRP A 34 26.39 -57.06 41.02
N ASN A 35 26.63 -57.53 42.25
CA ASN A 35 25.76 -57.33 43.40
C ASN A 35 26.49 -56.60 44.52
N LEU A 36 25.73 -56.16 45.54
CA LEU A 36 26.26 -55.36 46.63
C LEU A 36 27.37 -56.08 47.43
N ALA A 37 27.36 -57.41 47.47
CA ALA A 37 28.36 -58.19 48.22
C ALA A 37 29.76 -58.16 47.57
N GLY A 38 29.84 -57.95 46.25
CA GLY A 38 31.09 -57.75 45.50
C GLY A 38 31.46 -56.28 45.26
N SER A 39 30.64 -55.34 45.71
CA SER A 39 30.88 -53.91 45.59
C SER A 39 31.94 -53.44 46.61
N PRO A 40 32.90 -52.57 46.24
CA PRO A 40 33.06 -51.97 44.92
C PRO A 40 33.74 -52.88 43.90
N TYR A 41 33.29 -52.83 42.64
CA TYR A 41 33.96 -53.45 41.50
C TYR A 41 34.99 -52.48 40.93
N ILE A 42 36.28 -52.85 40.91
CA ILE A 42 37.39 -51.97 40.54
C ILE A 42 37.93 -52.34 39.14
N LEU A 43 37.67 -51.51 38.14
CA LEU A 43 38.24 -51.64 36.80
C LEU A 43 39.71 -51.23 36.83
N SER A 44 40.59 -52.23 36.90
CA SER A 44 42.03 -52.04 37.10
C SER A 44 42.82 -51.64 35.85
N GLY A 45 42.18 -51.74 34.68
CA GLY A 45 42.65 -51.31 33.37
C GLY A 45 41.48 -51.27 32.39
N ASP A 46 41.75 -51.31 31.08
CA ASP A 46 40.68 -51.39 30.07
C ASP A 46 39.90 -52.70 30.20
N VAL A 47 38.58 -52.57 30.24
CA VAL A 47 37.64 -53.69 30.36
C VAL A 47 36.73 -53.73 29.15
N ARG A 48 36.47 -54.95 28.65
CA ARG A 48 35.61 -55.20 27.50
C ARG A 48 34.45 -56.11 27.87
N LEU A 49 33.24 -55.69 27.48
CA LEU A 49 32.06 -56.53 27.45
C LEU A 49 31.84 -56.97 25.99
N GLY A 50 32.33 -58.18 25.69
CA GLY A 50 32.37 -58.73 24.34
C GLY A 50 31.05 -59.31 23.84
N PHE A 51 31.13 -60.03 22.73
CA PHE A 51 30.02 -60.63 21.99
C PHE A 51 29.00 -61.41 22.85
N TRP A 52 27.72 -61.04 22.73
CA TRP A 52 26.57 -61.73 23.30
C TRP A 52 26.58 -61.83 24.83
N ARG A 53 27.37 -60.99 25.52
CA ARG A 53 27.49 -61.00 26.98
C ARG A 53 26.60 -59.93 27.57
N THR A 54 25.80 -60.31 28.56
CA THR A 54 25.03 -59.37 29.38
C THR A 54 25.66 -59.25 30.76
N LEU A 55 25.85 -58.01 31.21
CA LEU A 55 26.22 -57.66 32.57
C LEU A 55 25.02 -57.01 33.26
N SER A 56 24.52 -57.66 34.31
CA SER A 56 23.49 -57.10 35.18
C SER A 56 24.11 -56.49 36.42
N ILE A 57 23.77 -55.25 36.75
CA ILE A 57 24.28 -54.53 37.92
C ILE A 57 23.10 -54.18 38.82
N GLU A 58 23.13 -54.68 40.06
CA GLU A 58 22.06 -54.47 41.04
C GLU A 58 22.17 -53.09 41.72
N ALA A 59 21.04 -52.61 42.26
CA ALA A 59 20.95 -51.34 42.97
C ALA A 59 21.98 -51.21 44.11
N GLY A 60 22.56 -50.01 44.26
CA GLY A 60 23.55 -49.68 45.29
C GLY A 60 24.99 -50.09 45.00
N VAL A 61 25.27 -50.75 43.87
CA VAL A 61 26.63 -51.15 43.47
C VAL A 61 27.48 -49.92 43.10
N GLN A 62 28.76 -49.94 43.52
CA GLN A 62 29.77 -48.99 43.08
C GLN A 62 30.74 -49.66 42.07
N VAL A 63 30.94 -49.01 40.95
CA VAL A 63 31.90 -49.38 39.89
C VAL A 63 32.98 -48.31 39.84
N LYS A 64 34.19 -48.66 40.28
CA LYS A 64 35.32 -47.73 40.40
C LYS A 64 36.35 -47.95 39.30
N PHE A 65 36.78 -46.89 38.62
CA PHE A 65 37.75 -46.95 37.53
C PHE A 65 39.14 -46.51 38.01
N ASN A 66 40.18 -47.30 37.75
CA ASN A 66 41.56 -46.82 37.87
C ASN A 66 41.87 -45.73 36.84
N GLN A 67 42.91 -44.93 37.11
CA GLN A 67 43.27 -43.80 36.26
C GLN A 67 43.46 -44.23 34.80
N GLY A 68 42.77 -43.54 33.89
CA GLY A 68 42.81 -43.82 32.45
C GLY A 68 42.06 -45.06 31.96
N ALA A 69 41.44 -45.86 32.85
CA ALA A 69 40.68 -47.04 32.48
C ALA A 69 39.43 -46.71 31.65
N SER A 70 39.02 -47.64 30.78
CA SER A 70 37.78 -47.57 30.00
C SER A 70 36.96 -48.84 30.10
N LEU A 71 35.64 -48.72 29.89
CA LEU A 71 34.72 -49.84 29.73
C LEU A 71 34.15 -49.82 28.31
N THR A 72 34.54 -50.78 27.48
CA THR A 72 34.08 -50.86 26.09
C THR A 72 32.99 -51.92 25.94
N LEU A 73 31.83 -51.52 25.39
CA LEU A 73 30.71 -52.40 25.09
C LEU A 73 30.66 -52.74 23.60
N GLY A 74 30.65 -54.03 23.32
CA GLY A 74 30.63 -54.56 21.96
C GLY A 74 32.00 -54.60 21.29
N SER A 75 32.13 -55.51 20.34
CA SER A 75 33.30 -55.68 19.48
C SER A 75 32.85 -56.16 18.10
N TYR A 76 33.69 -55.98 17.08
CA TYR A 76 33.36 -56.27 15.68
C TYR A 76 32.62 -57.61 15.51
N GLY A 77 31.31 -57.58 15.26
CA GLY A 77 30.47 -58.76 14.99
C GLY A 77 29.45 -59.16 16.07
N GLY A 78 29.40 -58.52 17.24
CA GLY A 78 28.36 -58.82 18.24
C GLY A 78 28.40 -58.01 19.53
N GLY A 79 27.23 -57.93 20.18
CA GLY A 79 26.95 -56.92 21.19
C GLY A 79 27.03 -57.38 22.63
N GLY A 80 27.79 -56.63 23.42
CA GLY A 80 27.69 -56.63 24.87
C GLY A 80 26.53 -55.73 25.32
N GLN A 81 25.89 -56.07 26.44
CA GLN A 81 24.76 -55.35 27.00
C GLN A 81 24.96 -55.10 28.50
N ILE A 82 24.71 -53.88 28.97
CA ILE A 82 24.59 -53.60 30.40
C ILE A 82 23.12 -53.38 30.77
N ILE A 83 22.67 -54.03 31.83
CA ILE A 83 21.38 -53.78 32.48
C ILE A 83 21.69 -53.31 33.90
N ALA A 84 21.64 -52.01 34.12
CA ALA A 84 21.92 -51.36 35.40
C ALA A 84 20.64 -50.72 35.94
N GLU A 85 20.00 -51.40 36.90
CA GLU A 85 18.70 -51.02 37.44
C GLU A 85 18.84 -50.55 38.90
N GLY A 86 19.20 -49.28 39.07
CA GLY A 86 19.26 -48.62 40.37
C GLY A 86 17.87 -48.21 40.89
N THR A 87 17.85 -47.61 42.08
CA THR A 87 16.64 -46.95 42.61
C THR A 87 16.99 -45.58 43.19
N ASN A 88 16.01 -44.70 43.35
CA ASN A 88 16.21 -43.37 43.96
C ASN A 88 16.88 -43.43 45.36
N GLY A 89 16.62 -44.49 46.14
CA GLY A 89 17.23 -44.70 47.46
C GLY A 89 18.57 -45.43 47.44
N ALA A 90 18.92 -46.07 46.32
CA ALA A 90 20.15 -46.86 46.15
C ALA A 90 20.60 -46.80 44.69
N PRO A 91 21.18 -45.66 44.24
CA PRO A 91 21.65 -45.52 42.87
C PRO A 91 22.89 -46.39 42.62
N ILE A 92 23.13 -46.74 41.36
CA ILE A 92 24.37 -47.39 40.93
C ILE A 92 25.39 -46.29 40.60
N ILE A 93 26.60 -46.36 41.14
CA ILE A 93 27.59 -45.28 41.01
C ILE A 93 28.81 -45.74 40.21
N PHE A 94 29.04 -45.12 39.05
CA PHE A 94 30.24 -45.24 38.23
C PHE A 94 31.18 -44.07 38.53
N THR A 95 32.31 -44.32 39.20
CA THR A 95 33.18 -43.26 39.76
C THR A 95 34.68 -43.58 39.65
N ALA A 96 35.52 -42.61 40.00
CA ALA A 96 36.96 -42.77 40.10
C ALA A 96 37.37 -43.66 41.28
N ASN A 97 38.39 -44.51 41.10
CA ASN A 97 39.07 -45.19 42.20
C ASN A 97 40.08 -44.27 42.89
N SER A 98 39.61 -43.15 43.44
CA SER A 98 40.42 -42.15 44.15
C SER A 98 39.63 -41.54 45.31
N THR A 99 40.34 -41.13 46.35
CA THR A 99 39.77 -40.35 47.47
C THR A 99 39.75 -38.84 47.19
N ASP A 100 40.46 -38.39 46.15
CA ASP A 100 40.51 -37.00 45.69
C ASP A 100 40.47 -36.98 44.15
N PRO A 101 39.31 -37.31 43.54
CA PRO A 101 39.21 -37.42 42.09
C PRO A 101 39.08 -36.03 41.43
N SER A 102 39.81 -35.85 40.33
CA SER A 102 39.60 -34.73 39.41
C SER A 102 38.73 -35.17 38.23
N PRO A 103 37.95 -34.26 37.61
CA PRO A 103 37.32 -34.54 36.33
C PRO A 103 38.31 -35.15 35.32
N GLY A 104 37.89 -36.20 34.60
CA GLY A 104 38.76 -36.91 33.65
C GLY A 104 39.74 -37.91 34.29
N PHE A 105 39.49 -38.37 35.52
CA PHE A 105 40.29 -39.40 36.17
C PHE A 105 40.31 -40.70 35.36
N TRP A 106 39.15 -41.12 34.86
CA TRP A 106 39.00 -42.27 33.96
C TRP A 106 38.58 -41.83 32.56
N ASN A 107 38.76 -42.71 31.58
CA ASN A 107 38.65 -42.34 30.17
C ASN A 107 37.18 -42.20 29.74
N ARG A 108 36.47 -43.34 29.58
CA ARG A 108 35.09 -43.38 29.08
C ARG A 108 34.44 -44.75 29.23
N ILE A 109 33.11 -44.76 29.19
CA ILE A 109 32.28 -45.91 28.85
C ILE A 109 31.93 -45.76 27.36
N TYR A 110 32.41 -46.72 26.56
CA TYR A 110 32.40 -46.63 25.10
C TYR A 110 31.43 -47.64 24.49
N PHE A 111 30.37 -47.13 23.87
CA PHE A 111 29.35 -47.92 23.20
C PHE A 111 29.66 -48.00 21.70
N THR A 112 30.16 -49.15 21.24
CA THR A 112 30.54 -49.37 19.84
C THR A 112 29.33 -49.65 18.93
N ASN A 113 29.52 -49.61 17.61
CA ASN A 113 28.43 -49.78 16.61
C ASN A 113 27.83 -51.20 16.60
N TRP A 114 28.37 -52.11 17.43
CA TRP A 114 28.03 -53.52 17.46
C TRP A 114 27.40 -53.96 18.78
N ASN A 115 26.91 -53.04 19.63
CA ASN A 115 26.32 -53.38 20.93
C ASN A 115 24.83 -53.75 20.87
N SER A 116 24.33 -54.29 21.98
CA SER A 116 22.91 -54.50 22.25
C SER A 116 22.38 -53.39 23.19
N ASP A 117 21.10 -53.06 23.09
CA ASP A 117 20.47 -51.96 23.87
C ASP A 117 20.72 -52.11 25.37
N SER A 118 21.54 -51.21 25.92
CA SER A 118 21.86 -51.20 27.35
C SER A 118 20.91 -50.25 28.08
N VAL A 119 20.55 -50.60 29.32
CA VAL A 119 19.59 -49.84 30.13
C VAL A 119 20.26 -49.36 31.40
N PHE A 120 20.10 -48.08 31.70
CA PHE A 120 20.57 -47.43 32.91
C PHE A 120 19.42 -46.65 33.55
N GLU A 121 19.01 -47.12 34.72
CA GLU A 121 17.96 -46.52 35.54
C GLU A 121 18.59 -46.09 36.87
N HIS A 122 18.37 -44.85 37.32
CA HIS A 122 18.89 -44.35 38.59
C HIS A 122 20.41 -44.57 38.78
N CYS A 123 21.21 -44.26 37.76
CA CYS A 123 22.66 -44.38 37.77
C CYS A 123 23.34 -43.00 37.93
N VAL A 124 24.51 -42.97 38.57
CA VAL A 124 25.37 -41.78 38.70
C VAL A 124 26.70 -42.05 37.98
N PHE A 125 27.09 -41.16 37.08
CA PHE A 125 28.37 -41.20 36.37
C PHE A 125 29.19 -39.97 36.74
N GLU A 126 30.38 -40.17 37.31
CA GLU A 126 31.21 -39.06 37.79
C GLU A 126 32.72 -39.21 37.55
N TYR A 127 33.39 -38.06 37.37
CA TYR A 127 34.85 -37.91 37.25
C TYR A 127 35.51 -38.57 36.03
N GLY A 128 34.78 -38.85 34.96
CA GLY A 128 35.32 -39.44 33.72
C GLY A 128 35.53 -38.42 32.58
N GLY A 129 35.69 -38.92 31.36
CA GLY A 129 35.67 -38.11 30.14
C GLY A 129 37.02 -37.48 29.77
N SER A 130 38.15 -38.14 30.03
CA SER A 130 39.48 -37.58 29.77
C SER A 130 39.82 -37.36 28.28
N THR A 131 39.08 -37.98 27.36
CA THR A 131 39.29 -37.85 25.91
C THR A 131 38.13 -37.13 25.20
N GLN A 132 36.91 -37.67 25.26
CA GLN A 132 35.74 -37.16 24.53
C GLN A 132 34.56 -36.92 25.47
N GLY A 133 33.88 -37.97 25.93
CA GLY A 133 32.88 -37.85 26.97
C GLY A 133 32.86 -39.04 27.90
N MET A 134 32.31 -38.85 29.11
CA MET A 134 32.16 -39.95 30.08
C MET A 134 31.45 -41.13 29.45
N ILE A 135 30.38 -40.84 28.72
CA ILE A 135 29.73 -41.75 27.80
C ILE A 135 30.12 -41.35 26.39
N THR A 136 30.65 -42.30 25.62
CA THR A 136 30.96 -42.10 24.21
C THR A 136 30.15 -43.07 23.36
N LEU A 137 29.37 -42.52 22.43
CA LEU A 137 28.53 -43.26 21.51
C LEU A 137 29.18 -43.30 20.13
N ASP A 138 29.43 -44.49 19.62
CA ASP A 138 29.86 -44.75 18.25
C ASP A 138 28.86 -45.77 17.70
N GLY A 139 27.67 -45.31 17.34
CA GLY A 139 26.52 -46.11 16.90
C GLY A 139 25.72 -46.85 17.98
N GLY A 140 26.24 -46.93 19.19
CA GLY A 140 25.51 -47.50 20.32
C GLY A 140 24.33 -46.67 20.79
N SER A 141 23.27 -47.36 21.26
CA SER A 141 22.00 -46.74 21.63
C SER A 141 21.55 -47.09 23.06
N PRO A 142 22.32 -46.71 24.11
CA PRO A 142 21.89 -46.95 25.49
C PRO A 142 20.65 -46.11 25.86
N HIS A 143 19.87 -46.61 26.82
CA HIS A 143 18.74 -45.91 27.41
C HIS A 143 19.14 -45.40 28.81
N PHE A 144 19.06 -44.09 29.02
CA PHE A 144 19.31 -43.43 30.28
C PHE A 144 18.02 -42.80 30.80
N ASN A 145 17.58 -43.23 31.98
CA ASN A 145 16.42 -42.65 32.65
C ASN A 145 16.73 -42.44 34.14
N ASN A 146 16.32 -41.29 34.68
CA ASN A 146 16.60 -40.88 36.06
C ASN A 146 18.10 -40.94 36.45
N CYS A 147 19.01 -40.70 35.50
CA CYS A 147 20.45 -40.76 35.73
C CYS A 147 21.08 -39.39 36.01
N VAL A 148 22.24 -39.37 36.68
CA VAL A 148 23.03 -38.16 36.94
C VAL A 148 24.39 -38.28 36.26
N PHE A 149 24.79 -37.25 35.53
CA PHE A 149 26.11 -37.12 34.92
C PHE A 149 26.81 -35.89 35.48
N THR A 150 27.92 -36.08 36.19
CA THR A 150 28.59 -34.97 36.87
C THR A 150 30.11 -35.01 36.81
N ASN A 151 30.75 -33.84 36.92
CA ASN A 151 32.21 -33.72 37.03
C ASN A 151 33.00 -34.35 35.87
N SER A 152 32.53 -34.26 34.61
CA SER A 152 33.33 -34.68 33.45
C SER A 152 34.37 -33.65 33.00
N ALA A 153 35.53 -34.12 32.54
CA ALA A 153 36.58 -33.26 31.99
C ALA A 153 36.30 -32.73 30.57
N ASN A 154 35.28 -33.28 29.89
CA ASN A 154 34.90 -32.87 28.54
C ASN A 154 33.37 -32.93 28.41
N TYR A 155 32.78 -33.78 27.56
CA TYR A 155 31.33 -33.96 27.54
C TYR A 155 30.86 -34.99 28.57
N ALA A 156 29.66 -34.85 29.13
CA ALA A 156 29.05 -36.00 29.82
C ALA A 156 28.67 -37.10 28.82
N ILE A 157 28.05 -36.73 27.69
CA ILE A 157 27.72 -37.66 26.60
C ILE A 157 28.25 -37.11 25.26
N PHE A 158 28.99 -37.92 24.51
CA PHE A 158 29.55 -37.57 23.21
C PHE A 158 29.17 -38.57 22.12
N ASP A 159 28.39 -38.15 21.13
CA ASP A 159 28.08 -38.90 19.91
C ASP A 159 29.12 -38.64 18.81
N GLN A 160 29.77 -39.71 18.34
CA GLN A 160 30.84 -39.62 17.35
C GLN A 160 30.36 -39.55 15.89
N ASN A 161 29.25 -40.21 15.55
CA ASN A 161 29.02 -40.62 14.15
C ASN A 161 27.56 -40.65 13.68
N GLN A 162 26.62 -39.99 14.39
CA GLN A 162 25.19 -39.89 14.03
C GLN A 162 24.45 -41.26 13.99
N ASN A 163 25.12 -42.37 14.32
CA ASN A 163 24.55 -43.71 14.18
C ASN A 163 23.85 -44.24 15.44
N ALA A 164 23.75 -43.46 16.52
CA ALA A 164 23.06 -43.84 17.77
C ALA A 164 21.52 -43.79 17.62
N LYS A 165 20.96 -44.68 16.78
CA LYS A 165 19.61 -44.52 16.24
C LYS A 165 18.46 -44.70 17.24
N ASN A 166 18.68 -45.43 18.34
CA ASN A 166 17.68 -45.74 19.35
C ASN A 166 18.08 -45.22 20.74
N LEU A 167 18.98 -44.23 20.81
CA LEU A 167 19.30 -43.57 22.07
C LEU A 167 18.02 -43.06 22.75
N TYR A 168 17.97 -43.11 24.07
CA TYR A 168 16.87 -42.52 24.83
C TYR A 168 17.42 -41.89 26.12
N ILE A 169 17.11 -40.60 26.34
CA ILE A 169 17.58 -39.85 27.51
C ILE A 169 16.41 -39.04 28.07
N SER A 170 15.93 -39.40 29.26
CA SER A 170 14.86 -38.66 29.93
C SER A 170 15.08 -38.60 31.44
N ASN A 171 14.50 -37.58 32.08
CA ASN A 171 14.61 -37.35 33.53
C ASN A 171 16.05 -37.37 34.07
N CYS A 172 17.04 -37.04 33.23
CA CYS A 172 18.45 -37.07 33.61
C CYS A 172 18.94 -35.70 34.07
N GLU A 173 19.88 -35.67 35.01
CA GLU A 173 20.59 -34.47 35.45
C GLU A 173 22.00 -34.43 34.86
N PHE A 174 22.37 -33.33 34.23
CA PHE A 174 23.71 -33.03 33.77
C PHE A 174 24.23 -31.83 34.55
N SER A 175 25.16 -32.05 35.48
CA SER A 175 25.64 -31.00 36.38
C SER A 175 27.15 -30.96 36.59
N ASP A 176 27.72 -29.77 36.74
CA ASP A 176 29.15 -29.57 37.02
C ASP A 176 30.11 -30.23 36.00
N ASN A 177 29.69 -30.37 34.74
CA ASN A 177 30.54 -30.87 33.65
C ASN A 177 31.25 -29.73 32.91
N LEU A 178 32.33 -30.02 32.19
CA LEU A 178 32.89 -29.03 31.25
C LEU A 178 31.89 -28.70 30.13
N LYS A 179 31.23 -29.72 29.57
CA LYS A 179 30.15 -29.57 28.59
C LYS A 179 29.05 -30.59 28.85
N THR A 180 27.80 -30.19 28.67
CA THR A 180 26.64 -31.07 28.81
C THR A 180 26.74 -32.29 27.90
N MET A 181 26.50 -32.12 26.60
CA MET A 181 26.50 -33.23 25.66
C MET A 181 26.69 -32.77 24.22
N SER A 182 27.11 -33.69 23.36
CA SER A 182 27.18 -33.49 21.91
C SER A 182 26.39 -34.58 21.20
N LEU A 183 25.32 -34.21 20.49
CA LEU A 183 24.46 -35.12 19.72
C LEU A 183 24.27 -34.60 18.30
N TYR A 184 24.40 -35.46 17.29
CA TYR A 184 24.06 -35.07 15.92
C TYR A 184 22.56 -34.82 15.76
N VAL A 185 22.18 -34.02 14.75
CA VAL A 185 20.81 -33.53 14.54
C VAL A 185 19.73 -34.63 14.58
N ASP A 186 20.01 -35.81 14.00
CA ASP A 186 19.09 -36.94 13.97
C ASP A 186 18.94 -37.67 15.33
N ASN A 187 19.88 -37.45 16.24
CA ASN A 187 19.88 -38.02 17.59
C ASN A 187 19.41 -37.02 18.64
N VAL A 188 19.19 -35.76 18.28
CA VAL A 188 18.52 -34.77 19.16
C VAL A 188 17.09 -35.23 19.50
N SER A 189 16.40 -35.91 18.58
CA SER A 189 15.06 -36.46 18.81
C SER A 189 15.01 -37.57 19.88
N CYS A 190 16.17 -38.10 20.28
CA CYS A 190 16.29 -39.09 21.35
C CYS A 190 16.17 -38.47 22.75
N LEU A 191 16.19 -37.14 22.86
CA LEU A 191 15.99 -36.42 24.11
C LEU A 191 14.49 -36.38 24.45
N GLY A 192 14.14 -37.01 25.58
CA GLY A 192 12.82 -36.92 26.19
C GLY A 192 12.65 -35.67 27.06
N SER A 193 11.58 -35.64 27.85
CA SER A 193 11.31 -34.61 28.84
C SER A 193 12.04 -34.86 30.17
N GLY A 194 11.99 -33.87 31.06
CA GLY A 194 12.49 -33.99 32.44
C GLY A 194 14.00 -33.87 32.61
N ASN A 195 14.76 -33.65 31.53
CA ASN A 195 16.20 -33.46 31.62
C ASN A 195 16.55 -32.06 32.19
N ILE A 196 17.57 -32.02 33.04
CA ILE A 196 18.05 -30.83 33.75
C ILE A 196 19.52 -30.59 33.40
N TYR A 197 19.86 -29.36 33.07
CA TYR A 197 21.21 -28.95 32.65
C TYR A 197 21.64 -27.75 33.50
N THR A 198 22.50 -27.96 34.49
CA THR A 198 22.81 -26.94 35.49
C THR A 198 24.29 -26.91 35.88
N ASN A 199 24.87 -25.73 36.04
CA ASN A 199 26.25 -25.54 36.52
C ASN A 199 27.33 -26.20 35.65
N ASN A 200 27.04 -26.57 34.41
CA ASN A 200 28.08 -26.96 33.48
C ASN A 200 28.83 -25.71 33.02
N SER A 201 30.10 -25.84 32.62
CA SER A 201 30.82 -24.68 32.04
C SER A 201 30.17 -24.24 30.72
N ASP A 202 29.51 -25.17 30.04
CA ASP A 202 28.54 -24.91 28.97
C ASP A 202 27.32 -25.82 29.15
N ASP A 203 26.19 -25.24 29.57
CA ASP A 203 24.93 -25.95 29.80
C ASP A 203 24.23 -26.36 28.48
N ARG A 204 24.66 -25.84 27.33
CA ARG A 204 23.98 -26.05 26.04
C ARG A 204 24.20 -27.47 25.51
N ILE A 205 23.22 -27.95 24.75
CA ILE A 205 23.36 -29.20 24.00
C ILE A 205 24.08 -28.87 22.69
N HIS A 206 25.26 -29.44 22.48
CA HIS A 206 25.99 -29.21 21.24
C HIS A 206 25.47 -30.12 20.12
N CYS A 207 25.21 -29.52 18.96
CA CYS A 207 24.88 -30.21 17.72
C CYS A 207 26.00 -29.95 16.71
N PRO A 208 26.79 -30.97 16.32
CA PRO A 208 27.83 -30.81 15.30
C PRO A 208 27.33 -30.36 13.92
N GLY A 209 26.01 -30.29 13.68
CA GLY A 209 25.42 -30.01 12.38
C GLY A 209 25.38 -31.24 11.48
N GLY A 210 25.35 -31.03 10.17
CA GLY A 210 25.33 -32.08 9.16
C GLY A 210 23.94 -32.36 8.57
N PRO A 211 23.82 -33.40 7.74
CA PRO A 211 22.58 -33.71 7.05
C PRO A 211 21.56 -34.32 8.01
N VAL A 212 20.33 -33.81 7.99
CA VAL A 212 19.15 -34.48 8.56
C VAL A 212 18.85 -35.68 7.67
N GLN A 213 18.95 -36.91 8.17
CA GLN A 213 18.71 -38.12 7.36
C GLN A 213 17.37 -38.77 7.66
N ARG A 214 16.68 -38.35 8.72
CA ARG A 214 15.40 -38.95 9.14
C ARG A 214 14.36 -37.91 9.50
N THR A 215 13.12 -38.25 9.21
CA THR A 215 11.97 -37.54 9.78
C THR A 215 11.96 -37.74 11.28
N SER A 216 11.88 -36.63 12.04
CA SER A 216 11.87 -36.67 13.49
C SER A 216 11.07 -35.50 14.07
N THR A 217 10.56 -35.71 15.27
CA THR A 217 9.91 -34.68 16.09
C THR A 217 10.73 -34.55 17.37
N TRP A 218 11.10 -33.32 17.72
CA TRP A 218 11.87 -33.04 18.92
C TRP A 218 10.98 -32.80 20.13
N THR A 219 11.57 -32.97 21.30
CA THR A 219 11.01 -32.53 22.59
C THR A 219 11.74 -31.26 23.01
N ALA A 220 11.00 -30.21 23.41
CA ALA A 220 11.61 -28.98 23.90
C ALA A 220 12.50 -29.27 25.12
N GLN A 221 13.71 -28.71 25.12
CA GLN A 221 14.68 -28.84 26.21
C GLN A 221 14.75 -27.53 26.99
N THR A 222 15.15 -27.61 28.26
CA THR A 222 15.28 -26.44 29.16
C THR A 222 16.52 -25.60 28.90
N THR A 223 17.45 -26.10 28.08
CA THR A 223 18.68 -25.43 27.65
C THR A 223 18.70 -25.30 26.11
N PRO A 224 19.37 -24.28 25.55
CA PRO A 224 19.52 -24.16 24.10
C PRO A 224 20.29 -25.31 23.45
N ILE A 225 19.97 -25.57 22.17
CA ILE A 225 20.75 -26.46 21.30
C ILE A 225 21.67 -25.61 20.42
N LEU A 226 22.99 -25.69 20.65
CA LEU A 226 24.02 -24.97 19.90
C LEU A 226 24.47 -25.76 18.67
N PHE A 227 24.20 -25.22 17.49
CA PHE A 227 24.73 -25.72 16.22
C PHE A 227 26.15 -25.22 15.97
N LEU A 228 27.09 -26.15 15.89
CA LEU A 228 28.51 -25.91 15.63
C LEU A 228 28.87 -25.84 14.13
N ALA A 229 27.95 -26.26 13.26
CA ALA A 229 28.08 -26.19 11.81
C ALA A 229 26.70 -26.16 11.14
N ASP A 230 26.69 -26.05 9.81
CA ASP A 230 25.47 -26.01 9.00
C ASP A 230 24.57 -27.23 9.22
N LEU A 231 23.27 -26.98 9.41
CA LEU A 231 22.23 -28.00 9.26
C LEU A 231 21.88 -28.10 7.78
N ASN A 232 21.96 -29.31 7.22
CA ASN A 232 21.69 -29.56 5.80
C ASN A 232 20.57 -30.59 5.64
N GLY A 233 19.92 -30.63 4.48
CA GLY A 233 19.09 -31.75 4.10
C GLY A 233 19.92 -32.96 3.70
N GLY A 234 19.54 -34.14 4.20
CA GLY A 234 20.07 -35.43 3.75
C GLY A 234 19.33 -35.98 2.53
N SER A 235 19.48 -37.28 2.30
CA SER A 235 18.70 -37.98 1.29
C SER A 235 17.29 -38.29 1.82
N GLN A 236 16.29 -38.39 0.94
CA GLN A 236 14.92 -38.85 1.24
C GLN A 236 13.91 -37.82 1.79
N SER A 237 14.10 -36.52 1.54
CA SER A 237 13.10 -35.48 1.87
C SER A 237 12.58 -35.52 3.32
N PRO A 238 13.48 -35.53 4.33
CA PRO A 238 13.06 -35.69 5.73
C PRO A 238 12.28 -34.48 6.24
N ILE A 239 11.43 -34.72 7.24
CA ILE A 239 10.68 -33.67 7.94
C ILE A 239 11.21 -33.53 9.36
N LEU A 240 11.74 -32.36 9.69
CA LEU A 240 12.16 -32.03 11.05
C LEU A 240 11.10 -31.15 11.72
N THR A 241 10.47 -31.67 12.78
CA THR A 241 9.44 -30.96 13.53
C THR A 241 9.99 -30.47 14.87
N MET A 242 9.97 -29.15 15.07
CA MET A 242 10.44 -28.48 16.28
C MET A 242 9.25 -27.97 17.09
N PRO A 243 9.17 -28.30 18.40
CA PRO A 243 8.06 -27.86 19.24
C PRO A 243 8.19 -26.39 19.66
N ASN A 244 7.08 -25.86 20.18
CA ASN A 244 7.04 -24.54 20.80
C ASN A 244 7.98 -24.48 22.02
N GLY A 245 8.65 -23.34 22.19
CA GLY A 245 9.61 -23.12 23.28
C GLY A 245 11.02 -23.66 23.01
N SER A 246 11.25 -24.37 21.90
CA SER A 246 12.62 -24.76 21.50
C SER A 246 13.50 -23.54 21.21
N ILE A 247 14.74 -23.57 21.68
CA ILE A 247 15.76 -22.53 21.44
C ILE A 247 16.95 -23.16 20.72
N LEU A 248 17.24 -22.67 19.53
CA LEU A 248 18.39 -23.06 18.72
C LEU A 248 19.36 -21.88 18.59
N GLU A 249 20.63 -22.15 18.88
CA GLU A 249 21.72 -21.20 18.74
C GLU A 249 22.66 -21.63 17.61
N PHE A 250 23.25 -20.66 16.91
CA PHE A 250 24.16 -20.91 15.80
C PHE A 250 25.50 -20.21 16.04
N VAL A 251 26.59 -20.94 15.88
CA VAL A 251 27.93 -20.34 15.81
C VAL A 251 28.06 -19.40 14.61
N GLN A 252 29.07 -18.53 14.65
CA GLN A 252 29.29 -17.53 13.61
C GLN A 252 29.34 -18.15 12.20
N GLY A 253 28.56 -17.59 11.29
CA GLY A 253 28.54 -17.99 9.87
C GLY A 253 27.82 -19.30 9.54
N ALA A 254 27.32 -20.05 10.54
CA ALA A 254 26.50 -21.23 10.31
C ALA A 254 25.12 -20.87 9.75
N ARG A 255 24.48 -21.82 9.04
CA ARG A 255 23.13 -21.67 8.48
C ARG A 255 22.27 -22.92 8.65
N ILE A 256 20.98 -22.72 8.43
CA ILE A 256 20.06 -23.78 8.06
C ILE A 256 19.96 -23.79 6.54
N PHE A 257 20.50 -24.82 5.89
CA PHE A 257 20.45 -25.03 4.45
C PHE A 257 19.43 -26.12 4.11
N LEU A 258 18.25 -25.70 3.64
CA LEU A 258 17.19 -26.62 3.21
C LEU A 258 17.42 -27.00 1.75
N ASN A 259 17.87 -28.23 1.55
CA ASN A 259 18.07 -28.89 0.26
C ASN A 259 17.66 -30.38 0.38
N GLY A 260 17.76 -31.16 -0.69
CA GLY A 260 17.47 -32.61 -0.65
C GLY A 260 16.04 -32.97 -0.23
N GLY A 261 15.08 -32.06 -0.41
CA GLY A 261 13.69 -32.19 0.01
C GLY A 261 13.43 -31.96 1.50
N LEU A 262 14.41 -31.47 2.27
CA LEU A 262 14.24 -31.20 3.70
C LEU A 262 13.07 -30.22 3.94
N VAL A 263 12.22 -30.58 4.89
CA VAL A 263 11.11 -29.77 5.40
C VAL A 263 11.37 -29.45 6.87
N ILE A 264 11.28 -28.18 7.25
CA ILE A 264 11.22 -27.75 8.66
C ILE A 264 9.79 -27.37 9.00
N LYS A 265 9.28 -27.91 10.11
CA LYS A 265 8.01 -27.48 10.74
C LYS A 265 8.33 -26.95 12.13
N ALA A 266 8.31 -25.64 12.28
CA ALA A 266 8.59 -24.96 13.53
C ALA A 266 7.41 -24.07 13.92
N THR A 267 6.96 -24.19 15.17
CA THR A 267 5.91 -23.36 15.75
C THR A 267 6.42 -22.79 17.07
N GLY A 268 6.51 -21.47 17.24
CA GLY A 268 6.97 -20.87 18.49
C GLY A 268 8.45 -21.12 18.84
N THR A 269 9.26 -21.50 17.85
CA THR A 269 10.69 -21.81 18.04
C THR A 269 11.54 -20.54 17.92
N THR A 270 12.58 -20.42 18.74
CA THR A 270 13.57 -19.34 18.67
C THR A 270 14.84 -19.80 17.95
N PHE A 271 15.26 -19.08 16.91
CA PHE A 271 16.50 -19.23 16.18
C PHE A 271 17.36 -17.96 16.36
N ARG A 272 18.55 -18.09 16.96
CA ARG A 272 19.43 -16.94 17.25
C ARG A 272 20.92 -17.26 17.09
N GLY A 273 21.75 -16.24 17.00
CA GLY A 273 23.20 -16.42 17.14
C GLY A 273 23.58 -16.80 18.57
N GLU A 274 24.68 -17.54 18.76
CA GLU A 274 25.21 -17.78 20.12
C GLU A 274 25.69 -16.48 20.80
N GLN A 275 25.93 -15.43 20.00
CA GLN A 275 26.11 -14.07 20.46
C GLN A 275 25.04 -13.17 19.83
N SER A 276 24.52 -12.22 20.60
CA SER A 276 23.44 -11.32 20.19
C SER A 276 23.92 -10.15 19.34
N ASN A 277 24.88 -10.36 18.44
CA ASN A 277 25.31 -9.35 17.48
C ASN A 277 24.58 -9.54 16.14
N ARG A 278 24.15 -8.42 15.55
CA ARG A 278 23.54 -8.38 14.21
C ARG A 278 24.42 -9.12 13.19
N GLY A 279 23.86 -10.04 12.42
CA GLY A 279 24.62 -10.78 11.41
C GLY A 279 25.56 -11.86 11.93
N HIS A 280 25.33 -12.38 13.14
CA HIS A 280 26.17 -13.43 13.72
C HIS A 280 26.17 -14.70 12.86
N TRP A 281 25.00 -15.16 12.44
CA TRP A 281 24.81 -16.37 11.64
C TRP A 281 24.11 -16.04 10.32
N LYS A 282 24.06 -16.99 9.40
CA LYS A 282 23.61 -16.73 8.02
C LYS A 282 22.09 -16.70 7.86
N GLY A 283 21.33 -17.40 8.69
CA GLY A 283 19.87 -17.52 8.52
C GLY A 283 19.44 -18.82 7.83
N PHE A 284 18.23 -18.81 7.27
CA PHE A 284 17.65 -19.93 6.51
C PHE A 284 17.85 -19.73 5.01
N TYR A 285 18.26 -20.81 4.35
CA TYR A 285 18.45 -20.86 2.91
C TYR A 285 17.64 -22.00 2.34
N PHE A 286 16.53 -21.67 1.71
CA PHE A 286 15.67 -22.62 1.05
C PHE A 286 16.09 -22.74 -0.41
N ASN A 287 16.74 -23.84 -0.75
CA ASN A 287 17.19 -24.13 -2.11
C ASN A 287 16.03 -24.61 -3.00
N TRP A 288 16.28 -24.73 -4.30
CA TRP A 288 15.27 -25.11 -5.30
C TRP A 288 14.65 -26.50 -5.11
N ASP A 289 15.32 -27.36 -4.36
CA ASP A 289 14.89 -28.71 -4.01
C ASP A 289 14.43 -28.81 -2.54
N ALA A 290 14.24 -27.69 -1.84
CA ALA A 290 13.69 -27.68 -0.48
C ALA A 290 12.23 -28.14 -0.48
N GLY A 291 11.81 -28.85 0.57
CA GLY A 291 10.40 -29.15 0.79
C GLY A 291 9.65 -27.99 1.43
N ASN A 292 8.32 -27.99 1.31
CA ASN A 292 7.45 -26.93 1.81
C ASN A 292 7.47 -26.86 3.34
N SER A 293 8.24 -25.90 3.85
CA SER A 293 8.46 -25.71 5.27
C SER A 293 7.43 -24.76 5.88
N ILE A 294 7.20 -24.88 7.17
CA ILE A 294 6.26 -24.04 7.92
C ILE A 294 7.03 -23.43 9.08
N LEU A 295 7.13 -22.11 9.09
CA LEU A 295 7.58 -21.31 10.21
C LEU A 295 6.38 -20.52 10.73
N SER A 296 5.92 -20.84 11.94
CA SER A 296 4.75 -20.23 12.56
C SER A 296 5.12 -19.66 13.93
N GLY A 297 4.83 -18.39 14.22
CA GLY A 297 5.10 -17.83 15.56
C GLY A 297 6.57 -17.83 15.99
N CYS A 298 7.52 -17.99 15.05
CA CYS A 298 8.93 -18.18 15.38
C CYS A 298 9.64 -16.85 15.62
N LEU A 299 10.64 -16.84 16.50
CA LEU A 299 11.57 -15.72 16.66
C LEU A 299 12.86 -16.04 15.90
N ILE A 300 13.18 -15.27 14.87
CA ILE A 300 14.42 -15.39 14.09
C ILE A 300 15.21 -14.10 14.30
N ARG A 301 16.40 -14.22 14.88
CA ARG A 301 17.20 -13.04 15.21
C ARG A 301 18.70 -13.21 15.02
N ASP A 302 19.40 -12.08 14.95
CA ASP A 302 20.86 -12.01 14.86
C ASP A 302 21.43 -12.64 13.57
N ALA A 303 20.59 -12.80 12.53
CA ALA A 303 20.94 -13.44 11.26
C ALA A 303 21.50 -12.43 10.23
N GLY A 304 21.91 -12.94 9.06
CA GLY A 304 22.34 -12.15 7.91
C GLY A 304 23.85 -11.93 7.76
N TYR A 305 24.68 -12.83 8.28
CA TYR A 305 26.15 -12.82 8.09
C TYR A 305 26.56 -12.49 6.64
N ASP A 306 27.58 -11.65 6.47
CA ASP A 306 28.00 -11.06 5.18
C ASP A 306 26.88 -10.32 4.42
N ASN A 307 25.99 -9.62 5.13
CA ASN A 307 24.81 -8.92 4.59
C ASN A 307 23.83 -9.83 3.83
N SER A 308 23.81 -11.11 4.16
CA SER A 308 22.86 -12.06 3.59
C SER A 308 21.44 -11.85 4.13
N PRO A 309 20.39 -12.30 3.42
CA PRO A 309 19.03 -12.28 3.95
C PRO A 309 18.86 -13.24 5.14
N ALA A 310 18.00 -12.91 6.10
CA ALA A 310 17.69 -13.80 7.22
C ALA A 310 16.91 -15.04 6.76
N LEU A 311 15.96 -14.87 5.83
CA LEU A 311 15.30 -15.94 5.09
C LEU A 311 15.51 -15.74 3.59
N ASN A 312 16.17 -16.70 2.94
CA ASN A 312 16.45 -16.68 1.50
C ASN A 312 15.73 -17.82 0.79
N PHE A 313 14.74 -17.49 -0.05
CA PHE A 313 13.92 -18.46 -0.78
C PHE A 313 14.30 -18.54 -2.26
N THR A 314 14.72 -19.73 -2.70
CA THR A 314 15.02 -20.05 -4.11
C THR A 314 14.09 -21.15 -4.65
N ASN A 315 12.93 -20.83 -5.23
CA ASN A 315 11.87 -21.74 -5.75
C ASN A 315 10.93 -22.55 -4.79
N PRO A 316 10.96 -22.50 -3.45
CA PRO A 316 10.07 -23.32 -2.60
C PRO A 316 8.71 -22.65 -2.31
N THR A 317 7.69 -23.42 -1.92
CA THR A 317 6.37 -22.89 -1.48
C THR A 317 6.16 -23.06 0.04
N SER A 318 7.04 -22.42 0.81
CA SER A 318 7.01 -22.43 2.28
C SER A 318 6.09 -21.35 2.87
N THR A 319 5.61 -21.56 4.09
CA THR A 319 4.79 -20.59 4.84
C THR A 319 5.61 -19.95 5.95
N VAL A 320 5.56 -18.62 6.05
CA VAL A 320 6.13 -17.83 7.14
C VAL A 320 5.02 -16.97 7.72
N THR A 321 4.52 -17.35 8.89
CA THR A 321 3.37 -16.67 9.51
C THR A 321 3.57 -16.40 10.99
N GLY A 322 3.09 -15.26 11.50
CA GLY A 322 3.22 -14.94 12.93
C GLY A 322 4.65 -14.77 13.43
N CYS A 323 5.66 -14.75 12.55
CA CYS A 323 7.07 -14.78 12.94
C CYS A 323 7.58 -13.37 13.23
N THR A 324 8.50 -13.27 14.20
CA THR A 324 9.31 -12.06 14.42
C THR A 324 10.71 -12.27 13.84
N ILE A 325 11.08 -11.48 12.84
CA ILE A 325 12.41 -11.47 12.22
C ILE A 325 13.09 -10.16 12.61
N THR A 326 14.16 -10.22 13.41
CA THR A 326 14.74 -9.01 14.01
C THR A 326 16.27 -9.02 14.11
N SER A 327 16.88 -7.85 14.27
CA SER A 327 18.33 -7.72 14.50
C SER A 327 19.18 -8.42 13.41
N CYS A 328 18.76 -8.32 12.15
CA CYS A 328 19.43 -8.97 11.02
C CYS A 328 20.28 -7.96 10.22
N SER A 329 21.46 -8.33 9.71
CA SER A 329 22.34 -7.35 9.00
C SER A 329 21.99 -7.13 7.53
N GLY A 330 21.33 -8.09 6.87
CA GLY A 330 20.83 -7.93 5.50
C GLY A 330 19.33 -7.68 5.46
N THR A 331 18.70 -8.12 4.36
CA THR A 331 17.25 -8.12 4.19
C THR A 331 16.58 -9.11 5.15
N GLY A 332 15.37 -8.81 5.64
CA GLY A 332 14.60 -9.79 6.44
C GLY A 332 14.27 -11.04 5.62
N ILE A 333 13.45 -10.87 4.58
CA ILE A 333 13.06 -11.94 3.65
C ILE A 333 13.45 -11.58 2.21
N PHE A 334 14.08 -12.51 1.52
CA PHE A 334 14.43 -12.41 0.10
C PHE A 334 13.85 -13.60 -0.68
N THR A 335 13.17 -13.34 -1.80
CA THR A 335 12.58 -14.38 -2.64
C THR A 335 13.12 -14.35 -4.07
N THR A 336 13.27 -15.47 -4.77
CA THR A 336 13.64 -15.47 -6.21
C THR A 336 12.44 -15.82 -7.11
N TYR A 337 12.71 -16.29 -8.33
CA TYR A 337 11.70 -16.87 -9.22
C TYR A 337 10.99 -18.07 -8.56
N ASN A 338 9.75 -18.34 -8.99
CA ASN A 338 8.88 -19.45 -8.56
C ASN A 338 8.67 -19.55 -7.05
N CYS A 339 8.60 -18.40 -6.39
CA CYS A 339 8.45 -18.30 -4.95
C CYS A 339 7.02 -17.90 -4.60
N GLU A 340 6.18 -18.89 -4.25
CA GLU A 340 4.78 -18.67 -3.87
C GLU A 340 4.58 -18.77 -2.34
N GLN A 341 5.44 -18.09 -1.57
CA GLN A 341 5.34 -18.16 -0.11
C GLN A 341 4.11 -17.41 0.40
N ASN A 342 3.47 -17.97 1.41
CA ASN A 342 2.51 -17.24 2.23
C ASN A 342 3.28 -16.50 3.34
N ILE A 343 3.38 -15.18 3.21
CA ILE A 343 4.02 -14.28 4.17
C ILE A 343 2.91 -13.44 4.80
N SER A 344 2.49 -13.77 6.02
CA SER A 344 1.37 -13.12 6.71
C SER A 344 1.63 -12.95 8.21
N ALA A 345 1.05 -11.93 8.84
CA ALA A 345 1.11 -11.75 10.29
C ALA A 345 2.54 -11.68 10.87
N ASN A 346 3.55 -11.30 10.09
CA ASN A 346 4.94 -11.26 10.56
C ASN A 346 5.34 -9.86 11.03
N ILE A 347 6.24 -9.79 12.01
CA ILE A 347 6.92 -8.56 12.41
C ILE A 347 8.36 -8.64 11.90
N ILE A 348 8.73 -7.78 10.96
CA ILE A 348 10.09 -7.72 10.42
C ILE A 348 10.67 -6.33 10.69
N ASN A 349 11.59 -6.25 11.64
CA ASN A 349 12.19 -5.00 12.08
C ASN A 349 13.69 -5.13 12.34
N GLY A 350 14.41 -4.02 12.53
CA GLY A 350 15.84 -4.04 12.83
C GLY A 350 16.73 -4.72 11.78
N CYS A 351 16.25 -4.86 10.53
CA CYS A 351 17.02 -5.42 9.41
C CYS A 351 17.88 -4.34 8.74
N GLY A 352 19.08 -4.70 8.25
CA GLY A 352 20.09 -3.75 7.75
C GLY A 352 19.86 -3.25 6.34
N SER A 353 18.70 -3.58 5.78
CA SER A 353 18.24 -3.24 4.45
C SER A 353 16.71 -3.30 4.47
N TYR A 354 16.08 -3.71 3.38
CA TYR A 354 14.64 -3.88 3.29
C TYR A 354 14.13 -5.01 4.22
N PRO A 355 12.97 -4.88 4.85
CA PRO A 355 12.28 -5.99 5.51
C PRO A 355 11.95 -7.13 4.53
N LEU A 356 11.56 -6.79 3.29
CA LEU A 356 11.20 -7.73 2.25
C LEU A 356 11.74 -7.27 0.89
N SER A 357 12.37 -8.20 0.15
CA SER A 357 12.75 -8.03 -1.25
C SER A 357 12.12 -9.15 -2.10
N ILE A 358 11.16 -8.78 -2.95
CA ILE A 358 10.25 -9.68 -3.66
C ILE A 358 10.15 -9.29 -5.15
N LEU A 359 9.94 -10.26 -6.04
CA LEU A 359 9.65 -9.97 -7.45
C LEU A 359 8.22 -9.47 -7.61
N ALA A 360 8.00 -8.53 -8.53
CA ALA A 360 6.68 -7.91 -8.78
C ALA A 360 5.54 -8.92 -8.99
N GLU A 361 5.82 -10.04 -9.67
CA GLU A 361 4.83 -11.12 -9.89
C GLU A 361 4.30 -11.73 -8.58
N TYR A 362 5.10 -11.76 -7.52
CA TYR A 362 4.73 -12.42 -6.27
C TYR A 362 4.23 -11.46 -5.19
N VAL A 363 4.23 -10.14 -5.43
CA VAL A 363 3.64 -9.15 -4.50
C VAL A 363 2.16 -9.47 -4.23
N ARG A 364 1.45 -10.01 -5.22
CA ARG A 364 0.04 -10.45 -5.10
C ARG A 364 -0.21 -11.56 -4.08
N LEU A 365 0.85 -12.26 -3.65
CA LEU A 365 0.78 -13.36 -2.68
C LEU A 365 1.07 -12.90 -1.25
N LEU A 366 1.39 -11.62 -1.06
CA LEU A 366 1.63 -11.07 0.26
C LEU A 366 0.34 -11.14 1.10
N GLY A 367 0.43 -11.81 2.24
CA GLY A 367 -0.67 -11.95 3.18
C GLY A 367 -0.91 -10.69 4.00
N GLU A 368 -1.97 -10.72 4.81
CA GLU A 368 -2.36 -9.60 5.67
C GLU A 368 -1.53 -9.53 6.96
N ALA A 369 -1.68 -8.43 7.70
CA ALA A 369 -1.15 -8.22 9.05
C ALA A 369 0.38 -8.28 9.21
N ASN A 370 1.15 -8.08 8.13
CA ASN A 370 2.60 -7.91 8.27
C ASN A 370 2.93 -6.49 8.74
N ASP A 371 3.89 -6.38 9.65
CA ASP A 371 4.54 -5.13 10.06
C ASP A 371 5.98 -5.12 9.54
N PHE A 372 6.29 -4.15 8.70
CA PHE A 372 7.57 -3.98 8.04
C PHE A 372 8.31 -2.70 8.49
N SER A 373 7.88 -2.10 9.60
CA SER A 373 8.47 -0.86 10.12
C SER A 373 9.70 -1.12 11.02
N GLY A 374 10.53 -0.09 11.21
CA GLY A 374 11.68 -0.13 12.14
C GLY A 374 12.94 -0.80 11.58
N ASN A 375 13.12 -0.82 10.26
CA ASN A 375 14.31 -1.29 9.55
C ASN A 375 15.19 -0.12 9.10
N ASP A 376 16.44 -0.40 8.73
CA ASP A 376 17.34 0.62 8.18
C ASP A 376 16.77 1.21 6.87
N VAL A 377 15.98 0.42 6.14
CA VAL A 377 15.18 0.86 4.99
C VAL A 377 13.73 0.38 5.14
N ASP A 378 12.86 1.26 5.65
CA ASP A 378 11.42 1.01 5.80
C ASP A 378 10.68 1.09 4.46
N MET A 379 10.99 0.17 3.55
CA MET A 379 10.33 0.00 2.26
C MET A 379 10.34 -1.48 1.86
N VAL A 380 9.30 -1.95 1.17
CA VAL A 380 9.33 -3.26 0.50
C VAL A 380 9.97 -3.09 -0.87
N GLU A 381 11.11 -3.75 -1.12
CA GLU A 381 11.75 -3.73 -2.44
C GLU A 381 10.99 -4.65 -3.39
N VAL A 382 10.39 -4.06 -4.42
CA VAL A 382 9.73 -4.75 -5.52
C VAL A 382 10.67 -4.78 -6.72
N ARG A 383 11.34 -5.91 -6.89
CA ARG A 383 12.28 -6.14 -7.98
C ARG A 383 11.55 -6.43 -9.29
N SER A 384 12.18 -6.02 -10.39
CA SER A 384 11.62 -6.12 -11.74
C SER A 384 11.31 -7.58 -12.13
N SER A 385 10.08 -7.79 -12.57
CA SER A 385 9.61 -8.98 -13.28
C SER A 385 8.34 -8.63 -14.06
N THR A 386 7.98 -9.43 -15.06
CA THR A 386 6.65 -9.35 -15.67
C THR A 386 5.62 -9.97 -14.73
N VAL A 387 4.57 -9.22 -14.42
CA VAL A 387 3.38 -9.67 -13.71
C VAL A 387 2.44 -10.31 -14.72
N VAL A 388 2.22 -11.60 -14.57
CA VAL A 388 1.45 -12.44 -15.50
C VAL A 388 0.15 -12.96 -14.91
N SER A 389 -0.03 -12.81 -13.59
CA SER A 389 -1.24 -13.26 -12.88
C SER A 389 -1.95 -12.10 -12.18
N SER A 390 -3.29 -12.17 -12.14
CA SER A 390 -4.11 -11.20 -11.41
C SER A 390 -3.96 -11.32 -9.90
N GLY A 391 -4.23 -10.23 -9.17
CA GLY A 391 -4.25 -10.22 -7.72
C GLY A 391 -4.24 -8.83 -7.10
N VAL A 392 -3.98 -8.77 -5.81
CA VAL A 392 -4.05 -7.54 -5.02
C VAL A 392 -2.68 -7.20 -4.46
N TRP A 393 -2.21 -5.98 -4.72
CA TRP A 393 -1.06 -5.41 -4.01
C TRP A 393 -1.59 -4.68 -2.78
N ARG A 394 -1.36 -5.28 -1.62
CA ARG A 394 -1.87 -4.79 -0.33
C ARG A 394 -1.06 -3.60 0.15
N ASN A 395 -1.62 -2.79 1.03
CA ASN A 395 -0.83 -1.79 1.73
C ASN A 395 0.05 -2.50 2.78
N PRO A 396 1.39 -2.47 2.66
CA PRO A 396 2.26 -3.20 3.56
C PRO A 396 2.65 -2.35 4.80
N GLY A 397 2.01 -1.21 5.03
CA GLY A 397 2.30 -0.28 6.14
C GLY A 397 3.53 0.61 5.92
N VAL A 398 4.37 0.26 4.93
CA VAL A 398 5.53 1.02 4.45
C VAL A 398 5.46 1.20 2.93
N PRO A 399 6.23 2.08 2.29
CA PRO A 399 6.19 2.23 0.83
C PRO A 399 6.69 0.99 0.07
N TYR A 400 6.08 0.70 -1.08
CA TYR A 400 6.69 -0.14 -2.10
C TYR A 400 7.77 0.64 -2.86
N TYR A 401 8.93 0.04 -3.07
CA TYR A 401 10.02 0.61 -3.86
C TYR A 401 10.27 -0.19 -5.15
N PHE A 402 10.10 0.46 -6.29
CA PHE A 402 10.37 -0.11 -7.61
C PHE A 402 11.66 0.50 -8.19
N GLY A 403 12.76 -0.25 -8.15
CA GLY A 403 14.06 0.22 -8.67
C GLY A 403 14.23 0.12 -10.19
N SER A 404 13.30 -0.50 -10.90
CA SER A 404 13.34 -0.74 -12.35
C SER A 404 11.93 -0.95 -12.89
N ASN A 405 11.78 -1.04 -14.21
CA ASN A 405 10.47 -1.21 -14.84
C ASN A 405 9.78 -2.50 -14.38
N VAL A 406 8.47 -2.41 -14.19
CA VAL A 406 7.58 -3.57 -13.96
C VAL A 406 6.51 -3.57 -15.02
N ASP A 407 6.38 -4.70 -15.71
CA ASP A 407 5.39 -4.90 -16.76
C ASP A 407 4.21 -5.72 -16.21
N ILE A 408 2.98 -5.24 -16.40
CA ILE A 408 1.74 -5.99 -16.15
C ILE A 408 1.19 -6.39 -17.51
N ALA A 409 1.56 -7.58 -17.98
CA ALA A 409 1.23 -8.04 -19.33
C ALA A 409 1.33 -9.56 -19.47
N TYR A 410 0.26 -10.20 -19.98
CA TYR A 410 0.30 -11.59 -20.42
C TYR A 410 -0.71 -11.88 -21.55
N SER A 411 -0.55 -12.99 -22.27
CA SER A 411 -1.37 -13.30 -23.44
C SER A 411 -2.71 -13.98 -23.12
N SER A 412 -2.79 -14.76 -22.04
CA SER A 412 -4.05 -15.32 -21.50
C SER A 412 -3.76 -16.18 -20.25
N PRO A 413 -4.51 -16.03 -19.14
CA PRO A 413 -5.45 -14.94 -18.86
C PRO A 413 -4.71 -13.60 -18.72
N PHE A 414 -5.41 -12.48 -18.94
CA PHE A 414 -4.83 -11.16 -18.82
C PHE A 414 -4.69 -10.75 -17.35
N PRO A 415 -3.51 -10.36 -16.87
CA PRO A 415 -3.31 -9.94 -15.49
C PRO A 415 -4.06 -8.65 -15.19
N HIS A 416 -4.77 -8.66 -14.07
CA HIS A 416 -5.41 -7.49 -13.46
C HIS A 416 -4.87 -7.31 -12.04
N ILE A 417 -4.25 -6.18 -11.76
CA ILE A 417 -3.73 -5.84 -10.44
C ILE A 417 -4.56 -4.73 -9.82
N LYS A 418 -5.01 -4.93 -8.58
CA LYS A 418 -5.61 -3.90 -7.74
C LYS A 418 -4.64 -3.49 -6.64
N ILE A 419 -4.32 -2.20 -6.54
CA ILE A 419 -3.51 -1.64 -5.44
C ILE A 419 -4.46 -1.06 -4.38
N MET A 420 -4.26 -1.48 -3.13
CA MET A 420 -5.14 -1.09 -2.01
C MET A 420 -4.90 0.36 -1.52
N PRO A 421 -5.93 1.01 -0.94
CA PRO A 421 -5.81 2.37 -0.39
C PRO A 421 -4.73 2.58 0.67
N GLY A 422 -4.22 3.80 0.69
CA GLY A 422 -3.13 4.22 1.59
C GLY A 422 -1.75 3.71 1.17
N THR A 423 -1.65 2.96 0.07
CA THR A 423 -0.38 2.46 -0.45
C THR A 423 0.44 3.61 -1.04
N VAL A 424 1.74 3.66 -0.71
CA VAL A 424 2.70 4.56 -1.32
C VAL A 424 3.62 3.77 -2.25
N VAL A 425 3.66 4.14 -3.52
CA VAL A 425 4.51 3.57 -4.55
C VAL A 425 5.64 4.55 -4.87
N LYS A 426 6.87 4.18 -4.51
CA LYS A 426 8.10 4.94 -4.80
C LYS A 426 8.82 4.33 -5.99
N LEU A 427 9.01 5.13 -7.03
CA LEU A 427 9.74 4.74 -8.24
C LEU A 427 11.17 5.27 -8.20
N GLY A 428 12.13 4.42 -8.56
CA GLY A 428 13.54 4.75 -8.75
C GLY A 428 13.82 5.49 -10.06
N GLN A 429 15.10 5.83 -10.29
CA GLN A 429 15.54 6.52 -11.51
C GLN A 429 15.12 5.77 -12.78
N GLY A 430 14.32 6.41 -13.63
CA GLY A 430 13.82 5.82 -14.88
C GLY A 430 12.85 4.64 -14.72
N ALA A 431 12.51 4.23 -13.50
CA ALA A 431 11.59 3.13 -13.25
C ALA A 431 10.15 3.55 -13.58
N SER A 432 9.42 2.66 -14.26
CA SER A 432 8.03 2.86 -14.67
C SER A 432 7.19 1.63 -14.36
N ILE A 433 5.89 1.82 -14.15
CA ILE A 433 4.90 0.73 -14.20
C ILE A 433 4.29 0.74 -15.60
N ILE A 434 4.43 -0.37 -16.32
CA ILE A 434 4.04 -0.52 -17.71
C ILE A 434 2.87 -1.49 -17.79
N ILE A 435 1.75 -1.06 -18.36
CA ILE A 435 0.52 -1.85 -18.48
C ILE A 435 0.30 -2.22 -19.94
N GLY A 436 0.22 -3.53 -20.20
CA GLY A 436 0.17 -4.09 -21.56
C GLY A 436 1.49 -4.00 -22.31
N SER A 437 1.62 -4.75 -23.40
CA SER A 437 2.85 -4.80 -24.21
C SER A 437 2.56 -4.71 -25.71
N VAL A 438 3.34 -3.89 -26.43
CA VAL A 438 3.33 -3.83 -27.89
C VAL A 438 3.93 -5.10 -28.54
N TYR A 439 4.76 -5.83 -27.80
CA TYR A 439 5.38 -7.07 -28.26
C TYR A 439 4.56 -8.27 -27.79
N GLY A 440 4.05 -9.06 -28.73
CA GLY A 440 3.34 -10.30 -28.45
C GLY A 440 1.85 -10.16 -28.13
N HIS A 441 1.25 -8.97 -28.29
CA HIS A 441 -0.18 -8.70 -28.04
C HIS A 441 -0.64 -9.05 -26.61
N ALA A 442 0.28 -8.98 -25.63
CA ALA A 442 -0.01 -9.30 -24.25
C ALA A 442 -0.77 -8.16 -23.57
N GLN A 443 -1.91 -8.49 -22.94
CA GLN A 443 -2.77 -7.51 -22.28
C GLN A 443 -2.54 -7.45 -20.77
N GLY A 444 -2.94 -6.35 -20.14
CA GLY A 444 -2.97 -6.19 -18.69
C GLY A 444 -3.80 -5.00 -18.24
N SER A 445 -4.13 -4.94 -16.95
CA SER A 445 -4.83 -3.83 -16.33
C SER A 445 -4.38 -3.54 -14.90
N LEU A 446 -4.55 -2.29 -14.49
CA LEU A 446 -4.18 -1.78 -13.17
C LEU A 446 -5.28 -0.90 -12.60
N GLU A 447 -5.81 -1.27 -11.44
CA GLU A 447 -6.75 -0.50 -10.64
C GLU A 447 -6.06 0.03 -9.38
N ALA A 448 -6.32 1.28 -9.01
CA ALA A 448 -5.82 1.87 -7.77
C ALA A 448 -6.85 2.83 -7.17
N GLU A 449 -6.99 2.77 -5.84
CA GLU A 449 -7.85 3.67 -5.08
C GLU A 449 -7.02 4.24 -3.93
N GLY A 450 -6.93 5.57 -3.76
CA GLY A 450 -6.21 6.15 -2.61
C GLY A 450 -4.70 5.89 -2.60
N VAL A 451 -4.06 5.75 -3.76
CA VAL A 451 -2.63 5.40 -3.91
C VAL A 451 -1.81 6.63 -4.28
N THR A 452 -0.63 6.78 -3.67
CA THR A 452 0.34 7.82 -4.05
C THR A 452 1.48 7.22 -4.86
N PHE A 453 1.67 7.69 -6.09
CA PHE A 453 2.80 7.38 -6.96
C PHE A 453 3.79 8.56 -6.92
N THR A 454 5.00 8.30 -6.44
CA THR A 454 6.02 9.34 -6.22
C THR A 454 7.43 8.82 -6.46
N ARG A 455 8.43 9.70 -6.33
CA ARG A 455 9.86 9.38 -6.47
C ARG A 455 10.46 8.84 -5.18
N VAL A 456 11.48 7.98 -5.29
CA VAL A 456 12.18 7.43 -4.11
C VAL A 456 13.00 8.47 -3.35
N SER A 457 13.54 9.48 -4.04
CA SER A 457 14.36 10.56 -3.47
C SER A 457 14.27 11.83 -4.32
N GLU A 458 14.72 12.96 -3.78
CA GLU A 458 14.66 14.25 -4.48
C GLU A 458 15.49 14.33 -5.77
N SER A 459 16.51 13.47 -5.90
CA SER A 459 17.34 13.39 -7.10
C SER A 459 16.79 12.47 -8.17
N ALA A 460 15.81 11.62 -7.83
CA ALA A 460 15.25 10.64 -8.74
C ALA A 460 14.27 11.29 -9.73
N LEU A 461 14.40 10.91 -11.00
CA LEU A 461 13.47 11.22 -12.08
C LEU A 461 12.83 9.89 -12.57
N PRO A 462 11.76 9.43 -11.91
CA PRO A 462 11.09 8.18 -12.29
C PRO A 462 10.22 8.36 -13.53
N GLY A 463 9.99 7.28 -14.27
CA GLY A 463 9.20 7.31 -15.50
C GLY A 463 7.68 7.35 -15.32
N GLY A 464 7.17 7.10 -14.12
CA GLY A 464 5.73 7.13 -13.86
C GLY A 464 4.99 5.92 -14.43
N LEU A 465 3.84 6.16 -15.09
CA LEU A 465 2.97 5.10 -15.61
C LEU A 465 2.89 5.14 -17.14
N LEU A 466 2.95 3.96 -17.77
CA LEU A 466 2.78 3.78 -19.22
C LEU A 466 1.65 2.79 -19.52
N PHE A 467 0.63 3.24 -20.23
CA PHE A 467 -0.46 2.42 -20.77
C PHE A 467 -0.23 2.12 -22.26
N ASN A 468 0.18 0.90 -22.62
CA ASN A 468 0.45 0.50 -24.01
C ASN A 468 -0.82 0.12 -24.81
N HIS A 469 -0.71 -0.13 -26.12
CA HIS A 469 -1.86 -0.44 -27.01
C HIS A 469 -2.75 -1.63 -26.59
N TYR A 470 -2.25 -2.56 -25.77
CA TYR A 470 -2.96 -3.77 -25.36
C TYR A 470 -3.44 -3.70 -23.90
N VAL A 471 -3.88 -2.53 -23.46
CA VAL A 471 -4.50 -2.39 -22.13
C VAL A 471 -5.90 -3.02 -22.13
N VAL A 472 -6.34 -3.57 -20.99
CA VAL A 472 -7.74 -3.98 -20.81
C VAL A 472 -8.52 -2.77 -20.28
N ASP A 473 -9.06 -2.00 -21.22
CA ASP A 473 -9.56 -0.64 -21.01
C ASP A 473 -10.55 -0.48 -19.84
N SER A 474 -11.50 -1.42 -19.70
CA SER A 474 -12.58 -1.33 -18.69
C SER A 474 -12.12 -1.56 -17.24
N GLN A 475 -10.84 -1.88 -17.03
CA GLN A 475 -10.29 -2.27 -15.74
C GLN A 475 -9.14 -1.36 -15.27
N CYS A 476 -8.78 -0.33 -16.03
CA CYS A 476 -7.77 0.65 -15.62
C CYS A 476 -8.42 1.86 -14.95
N LEU A 477 -8.69 1.73 -13.65
CA LEU A 477 -9.47 2.67 -12.87
C LEU A 477 -8.63 3.27 -11.74
N PHE A 478 -8.51 4.59 -11.71
CA PHE A 478 -7.78 5.34 -10.70
C PHE A 478 -8.73 6.30 -10.00
N THR A 479 -8.92 6.10 -8.70
CA THR A 479 -9.79 6.95 -7.87
C THR A 479 -9.02 7.48 -6.67
N ASN A 480 -9.13 8.76 -6.32
CA ASN A 480 -8.47 9.33 -5.13
C ASN A 480 -6.94 9.15 -5.14
N CYS A 481 -6.30 9.03 -6.30
CA CYS A 481 -4.86 8.77 -6.41
C CYS A 481 -4.06 10.06 -6.57
N VAL A 482 -2.79 10.04 -6.14
CA VAL A 482 -1.85 11.15 -6.28
C VAL A 482 -0.70 10.73 -7.20
N PHE A 483 -0.39 11.55 -8.19
CA PHE A 483 0.73 11.37 -9.11
C PHE A 483 1.66 12.58 -9.01
N GLU A 484 2.84 12.40 -8.42
CA GLU A 484 3.75 13.51 -8.16
C GLU A 484 5.23 13.23 -8.44
N TYR A 485 5.92 14.24 -8.95
CA TYR A 485 7.35 14.18 -9.30
C TYR A 485 7.73 13.08 -10.31
N LEU A 486 6.80 12.70 -11.20
CA LEU A 486 6.98 11.67 -12.22
C LEU A 486 7.30 12.28 -13.59
N ASN A 487 8.19 11.64 -14.34
CA ASN A 487 8.53 12.02 -15.70
C ASN A 487 9.07 10.85 -16.57
N TYR A 488 8.24 10.34 -17.46
CA TYR A 488 8.60 9.35 -18.48
C TYR A 488 9.66 9.91 -19.44
N SER A 489 10.91 9.47 -19.25
CA SER A 489 12.06 9.91 -20.04
C SER A 489 11.82 9.66 -21.53
N GLY A 490 11.75 10.74 -22.32
CA GLY A 490 11.51 10.73 -23.77
C GLY A 490 10.19 11.38 -24.20
N TYR A 491 9.20 11.46 -23.31
CA TYR A 491 7.89 12.04 -23.60
C TYR A 491 7.49 13.17 -22.66
N ASP A 492 8.30 13.45 -21.64
CA ASP A 492 8.11 14.55 -20.71
C ASP A 492 6.71 14.54 -20.06
N ALA A 493 6.34 13.41 -19.45
CA ALA A 493 4.99 13.20 -18.88
C ALA A 493 4.97 12.25 -17.68
N ALA A 494 4.14 12.50 -16.68
CA ALA A 494 3.95 11.60 -15.54
C ALA A 494 3.19 10.32 -15.92
N ILE A 495 2.20 10.45 -16.80
CA ILE A 495 1.44 9.34 -17.37
C ILE A 495 1.48 9.43 -18.89
N LEU A 496 1.89 8.33 -19.53
CA LEU A 496 1.90 8.17 -20.98
C LEU A 496 0.82 7.16 -21.40
N VAL A 497 -0.08 7.58 -22.29
CA VAL A 497 -1.23 6.78 -22.75
C VAL A 497 -1.11 6.51 -24.25
N LYS A 498 -0.79 5.26 -24.60
CA LYS A 498 -0.75 4.72 -25.99
C LYS A 498 -1.93 3.81 -26.30
N GLY A 499 -2.45 3.14 -25.28
CA GLY A 499 -3.69 2.35 -25.36
C GLY A 499 -4.92 3.18 -25.04
N ASN A 500 -6.08 2.57 -25.24
CA ASN A 500 -7.34 3.13 -24.78
C ASN A 500 -7.55 2.75 -23.30
N GLY A 501 -8.43 3.47 -22.60
CA GLY A 501 -9.08 2.97 -21.40
C GLY A 501 -8.83 3.64 -20.06
N PRO A 502 -7.64 4.15 -19.69
CA PRO A 502 -7.43 4.56 -18.30
C PRO A 502 -8.36 5.71 -17.92
N SER A 503 -9.01 5.57 -16.77
CA SER A 503 -9.93 6.56 -16.21
C SER A 503 -9.40 7.07 -14.88
N PHE A 504 -9.34 8.39 -14.75
CA PHE A 504 -8.88 9.09 -13.55
C PHE A 504 -10.03 9.90 -12.98
N ASN A 505 -10.44 9.58 -11.75
CA ASN A 505 -11.50 10.28 -11.05
C ASN A 505 -10.99 10.77 -9.69
N ASN A 506 -11.25 12.02 -9.35
CA ASN A 506 -10.81 12.62 -8.08
C ASN A 506 -9.31 12.41 -7.80
N CYS A 507 -8.48 12.49 -8.83
CA CYS A 507 -7.03 12.30 -8.73
C CYS A 507 -6.30 13.65 -8.67
N ILE A 508 -5.12 13.66 -8.08
CA ILE A 508 -4.25 14.83 -7.98
C ILE A 508 -2.99 14.59 -8.82
N PHE A 509 -2.72 15.47 -9.77
CA PHE A 509 -1.51 15.46 -10.59
C PHE A 509 -0.69 16.70 -10.26
N ARG A 510 0.39 16.54 -9.50
CA ARG A 510 1.15 17.70 -9.02
C ARG A 510 2.66 17.60 -9.11
N ASN A 511 3.31 18.74 -9.28
CA ASN A 511 4.78 18.87 -9.25
C ASN A 511 5.51 17.91 -10.21
N ASN A 512 4.86 17.48 -11.29
CA ASN A 512 5.51 16.64 -12.30
C ASN A 512 6.36 17.54 -13.20
N PRO A 513 7.64 17.19 -13.49
CA PRO A 513 8.51 18.05 -14.29
C PRO A 513 8.01 18.32 -15.73
N GLY A 514 7.23 17.41 -16.29
CA GLY A 514 6.63 17.51 -17.62
C GLY A 514 5.10 17.67 -17.57
N SER A 515 4.41 17.15 -18.58
CA SER A 515 2.94 17.11 -18.61
C SER A 515 2.40 16.12 -17.59
N ALA A 516 1.23 16.35 -17.01
CA ALA A 516 0.64 15.36 -16.10
C ALA A 516 0.18 14.11 -16.87
N ILE A 517 -0.63 14.28 -17.93
CA ILE A 517 -1.04 13.18 -18.80
C ILE A 517 -0.71 13.52 -20.25
N ARG A 518 -0.09 12.58 -20.96
CA ARG A 518 0.19 12.70 -22.39
C ARG A 518 -0.32 11.51 -23.18
N GLU A 519 -1.07 11.79 -24.23
CA GLU A 519 -1.44 10.82 -25.25
C GLU A 519 -0.30 10.62 -26.27
N ASP A 520 -0.13 9.40 -26.73
CA ASP A 520 0.68 9.05 -27.89
C ASP A 520 -0.04 7.95 -28.72
N ALA A 521 0.29 7.85 -30.01
CA ALA A 521 -0.22 6.80 -30.92
C ALA A 521 -1.75 6.56 -30.94
N GLY A 522 -2.57 7.57 -30.63
CA GLY A 522 -4.04 7.49 -30.66
C GLY A 522 -4.67 6.89 -29.40
N GLY A 523 -3.95 6.86 -28.28
CA GLY A 523 -4.48 6.43 -26.98
C GLY A 523 -5.69 7.26 -26.50
N ARG A 524 -6.47 6.74 -25.57
CA ARG A 524 -7.68 7.43 -25.11
C ARG A 524 -7.84 7.26 -23.61
N PHE A 525 -8.04 8.35 -22.89
CA PHE A 525 -8.22 8.35 -21.43
C PHE A 525 -9.41 9.22 -21.03
N LYS A 526 -9.89 9.03 -19.79
CA LYS A 526 -10.95 9.85 -19.18
C LYS A 526 -10.44 10.51 -17.92
N VAL A 527 -10.84 11.77 -17.70
CA VAL A 527 -10.53 12.51 -16.47
C VAL A 527 -11.76 13.27 -15.99
N THR A 528 -12.09 13.14 -14.71
CA THR A 528 -13.16 13.86 -14.02
C THR A 528 -12.73 14.27 -12.62
N ASN A 529 -13.25 15.38 -12.09
CA ASN A 529 -13.06 15.84 -10.70
C ASN A 529 -11.61 15.90 -10.22
N SER A 530 -10.64 16.05 -11.12
CA SER A 530 -9.21 15.89 -10.79
C SER A 530 -8.48 17.23 -10.78
N SER A 531 -7.47 17.37 -9.92
CA SER A 531 -6.66 18.59 -9.86
C SER A 531 -5.32 18.43 -10.56
N PHE A 532 -4.92 19.49 -11.27
CA PHE A 532 -3.64 19.60 -11.97
C PHE A 532 -2.89 20.81 -11.45
N GLU A 533 -1.82 20.56 -10.70
CA GLU A 533 -1.16 21.58 -9.88
C GLU A 533 0.35 21.64 -10.12
N ASN A 534 0.89 22.80 -10.49
CA ASN A 534 2.35 23.02 -10.55
C ASN A 534 3.12 22.02 -11.44
N ASN A 535 2.50 21.51 -12.50
CA ASN A 535 3.21 20.67 -13.47
C ASN A 535 4.07 21.54 -14.40
N GLY A 536 5.28 21.08 -14.71
CA GLY A 536 6.28 21.84 -15.47
C GLY A 536 5.93 22.04 -16.95
N ALA A 537 4.95 21.30 -17.46
CA ALA A 537 4.35 21.50 -18.77
C ALA A 537 2.80 21.57 -18.69
N TYR A 538 2.10 20.97 -19.66
CA TYR A 538 0.64 21.03 -19.75
C TYR A 538 -0.02 20.03 -18.78
N PRO A 539 -1.16 20.37 -18.14
CA PRO A 539 -2.03 19.40 -17.48
C PRO A 539 -2.30 18.16 -18.34
N MET A 540 -2.67 18.38 -19.61
CA MET A 540 -2.95 17.32 -20.56
C MET A 540 -2.43 17.68 -21.95
N THR A 541 -1.88 16.69 -22.65
CA THR A 541 -1.52 16.77 -24.06
C THR A 541 -2.16 15.61 -24.82
N LEU A 542 -3.01 15.89 -25.81
CA LEU A 542 -3.77 14.87 -26.53
C LEU A 542 -4.06 15.25 -27.99
N TYR A 543 -4.47 14.28 -28.80
CA TYR A 543 -4.91 14.53 -30.17
C TYR A 543 -6.34 15.09 -30.17
N SER A 544 -6.62 16.03 -31.08
CA SER A 544 -7.95 16.65 -31.18
C SER A 544 -9.06 15.63 -31.47
N THR A 545 -8.73 14.49 -32.08
CA THR A 545 -9.68 13.40 -32.35
C THR A 545 -10.22 12.71 -31.11
N ASN A 546 -9.53 12.84 -29.98
CA ASN A 546 -9.83 12.14 -28.72
C ASN A 546 -10.29 13.08 -27.59
N PHE A 547 -10.39 14.39 -27.85
CA PHE A 547 -10.83 15.36 -26.85
C PHE A 547 -12.30 15.16 -26.43
N ASP A 548 -13.12 14.50 -27.24
CA ASP A 548 -14.49 14.09 -26.87
C ASP A 548 -14.54 13.08 -25.70
N ALA A 549 -13.39 12.49 -25.33
CA ALA A 549 -13.25 11.61 -24.16
C ALA A 549 -12.98 12.36 -22.85
N VAL A 550 -12.54 13.61 -22.93
CA VAL A 550 -12.23 14.45 -21.77
C VAL A 550 -13.53 15.14 -21.38
N GLU A 551 -14.27 14.53 -20.45
CA GLU A 551 -15.48 15.16 -19.92
C GLU A 551 -15.13 16.44 -19.13
N GLY A 552 -13.95 16.50 -18.50
CA GLY A 552 -13.36 17.72 -17.91
C GLY A 552 -14.14 18.33 -16.74
N THR A 553 -15.34 17.83 -16.48
CA THR A 553 -16.25 18.27 -15.43
C THR A 553 -15.57 18.13 -14.07
N GLY A 554 -15.56 19.23 -13.30
CA GLY A 554 -15.01 19.29 -11.95
C GLY A 554 -13.48 19.29 -11.86
N CYS A 555 -12.73 19.40 -12.96
CA CYS A 555 -11.27 19.48 -12.90
C CYS A 555 -10.79 20.90 -12.55
N SER A 556 -9.65 21.00 -11.86
CA SER A 556 -9.01 22.29 -11.53
C SER A 556 -7.59 22.36 -12.08
N TYR A 557 -7.15 23.57 -12.46
CA TYR A 557 -5.86 23.80 -13.11
C TYR A 557 -5.17 25.00 -12.47
N SER A 558 -4.06 24.78 -11.76
CA SER A 558 -3.32 25.86 -11.09
C SER A 558 -1.81 25.67 -11.19
N GLY A 559 -1.06 26.76 -11.35
CA GLY A 559 0.41 26.73 -11.36
C GLY A 559 1.12 25.92 -12.48
N ASN A 560 0.39 25.31 -13.42
CA ASN A 560 1.00 24.58 -14.53
C ASN A 560 1.63 25.55 -15.55
N ASN A 561 2.62 25.07 -16.29
CA ASN A 561 3.40 25.90 -17.20
C ASN A 561 3.34 25.39 -18.66
N PRO A 562 2.27 25.69 -19.42
CA PRO A 562 1.16 26.60 -19.11
C PRO A 562 -0.08 25.92 -18.52
N ASN A 563 -0.96 26.71 -17.88
CA ASN A 563 -2.32 26.33 -17.48
C ASN A 563 -3.27 26.27 -18.71
N ARG A 564 -3.03 25.33 -19.61
CA ARG A 564 -3.84 25.08 -20.82
C ARG A 564 -3.81 23.60 -21.17
N ILE A 565 -4.81 23.11 -21.89
CA ILE A 565 -4.77 21.76 -22.45
C ILE A 565 -4.22 21.84 -23.87
N ARG A 566 -3.21 21.04 -24.22
CA ARG A 566 -2.62 21.04 -25.56
C ARG A 566 -3.28 20.02 -26.47
N LEU A 567 -3.72 20.48 -27.64
CA LEU A 567 -4.24 19.66 -28.74
C LEU A 567 -3.28 19.67 -29.95
N THR A 568 -2.89 18.50 -30.44
CA THR A 568 -1.88 18.35 -31.53
C THR A 568 -2.43 18.35 -32.96
N GLY A 569 -3.71 18.70 -33.15
CA GLY A 569 -4.38 18.65 -34.46
C GLY A 569 -4.80 17.23 -34.85
N GLY A 570 -5.29 17.07 -36.08
CA GLY A 570 -5.77 15.79 -36.61
C GLY A 570 -7.04 15.91 -37.45
N THR A 571 -7.48 14.79 -38.02
CA THR A 571 -8.73 14.72 -38.80
C THR A 571 -9.82 13.97 -38.04
N LEU A 572 -10.91 14.67 -37.71
CA LEU A 572 -12.13 14.13 -37.11
C LEU A 572 -12.99 13.54 -38.25
N SER A 573 -12.91 12.23 -38.44
CA SER A 573 -13.50 11.55 -39.60
C SER A 573 -14.53 10.47 -39.29
N GLU A 574 -14.76 10.14 -38.02
CA GLU A 574 -15.77 9.16 -37.62
C GLU A 574 -17.18 9.70 -37.88
N ALA A 575 -18.10 8.79 -38.22
CA ALA A 575 -19.51 9.08 -38.47
C ALA A 575 -20.28 9.40 -37.17
N LYS A 576 -19.86 10.45 -36.45
CA LYS A 576 -20.42 10.86 -35.16
C LYS A 576 -20.38 12.37 -34.99
N THR A 577 -21.06 12.83 -33.93
CA THR A 577 -20.88 14.18 -33.40
C THR A 577 -19.82 14.15 -32.31
N TYR A 578 -18.72 14.85 -32.52
CA TYR A 578 -17.70 15.12 -31.52
C TYR A 578 -18.19 16.28 -30.65
N VAL A 579 -18.54 16.00 -29.41
CA VAL A 579 -19.00 17.02 -28.47
C VAL A 579 -17.80 17.45 -27.62
N TRP A 580 -17.39 18.70 -27.76
CA TRP A 580 -16.36 19.30 -26.94
C TRP A 580 -17.04 20.16 -25.86
N SER A 581 -16.82 19.78 -24.61
CA SER A 581 -17.30 20.51 -23.44
C SER A 581 -16.21 21.46 -22.94
N ASN A 582 -16.61 22.55 -22.30
CA ASN A 582 -15.68 23.48 -21.67
C ASN A 582 -15.02 22.81 -20.46
N PRO A 583 -13.70 22.59 -20.46
CA PRO A 583 -13.01 21.97 -19.33
C PRO A 583 -12.69 22.97 -18.21
N GLY A 584 -13.08 24.25 -18.32
CA GLY A 584 -12.71 25.30 -17.35
C GLY A 584 -11.32 25.88 -17.56
N VAL A 585 -10.66 25.55 -18.69
CA VAL A 585 -9.33 26.05 -19.06
C VAL A 585 -9.21 26.14 -20.59
N ALA A 586 -8.37 27.05 -21.09
CA ALA A 586 -8.19 27.23 -22.54
C ALA A 586 -7.51 26.02 -23.21
N LEU A 587 -7.91 25.77 -24.46
CA LEU A 587 -7.35 24.74 -25.35
C LEU A 587 -6.31 25.38 -26.27
N GLU A 588 -5.05 24.95 -26.16
CA GLU A 588 -3.98 25.36 -27.07
C GLU A 588 -3.90 24.42 -28.28
N ILE A 589 -4.22 24.95 -29.45
CA ILE A 589 -4.22 24.20 -30.71
C ILE A 589 -2.85 24.38 -31.36
N THR A 590 -2.10 23.27 -31.46
CA THR A 590 -0.73 23.26 -31.97
C THR A 590 -0.57 22.62 -33.35
N GLY A 591 -1.66 22.11 -33.92
CA GLY A 591 -1.72 21.56 -35.28
C GLY A 591 -3.09 21.75 -35.92
N ASP A 592 -3.15 21.63 -37.24
CA ASP A 592 -4.40 21.79 -38.00
C ASP A 592 -5.46 20.78 -37.57
N ILE A 593 -6.69 21.27 -37.41
CA ILE A 593 -7.86 20.45 -37.13
C ILE A 593 -8.70 20.41 -38.40
N LYS A 594 -8.99 19.21 -38.90
CA LYS A 594 -9.90 19.00 -40.03
C LYS A 594 -11.09 18.16 -39.58
N VAL A 595 -12.31 18.59 -39.87
CA VAL A 595 -13.52 17.78 -39.72
C VAL A 595 -13.92 17.32 -41.12
N ALA A 596 -13.85 16.02 -41.39
CA ALA A 596 -14.14 15.47 -42.71
C ALA A 596 -14.53 14.00 -42.60
N GLY A 597 -15.82 13.70 -42.76
CA GLY A 597 -16.31 12.35 -42.61
C GLY A 597 -15.73 11.38 -43.65
N ALA A 598 -15.30 10.21 -43.18
CA ALA A 598 -14.75 9.16 -44.03
C ALA A 598 -15.85 8.42 -44.80
N GLY A 599 -15.57 8.03 -46.05
CA GLY A 599 -16.47 7.16 -46.84
C GLY A 599 -17.86 7.73 -47.12
N GLY A 600 -18.02 9.06 -47.14
CA GLY A 600 -19.32 9.73 -47.36
C GLY A 600 -20.19 9.84 -46.09
N SER A 601 -19.69 9.39 -44.94
CA SER A 601 -20.34 9.65 -43.66
C SER A 601 -20.20 11.12 -43.25
N THR A 602 -21.07 11.60 -42.34
CA THR A 602 -20.99 12.98 -41.84
C THR A 602 -20.34 13.01 -40.46
N ALA A 603 -19.27 13.79 -40.32
CA ALA A 603 -18.64 14.11 -39.03
C ALA A 603 -19.06 15.51 -38.59
N ILE A 604 -19.51 15.69 -37.35
CA ILE A 604 -19.93 17.00 -36.81
C ILE A 604 -19.05 17.35 -35.62
N LEU A 605 -18.47 18.55 -35.60
CA LEU A 605 -17.81 19.11 -34.42
C LEU A 605 -18.78 20.05 -33.71
N LYS A 606 -19.23 19.66 -32.52
CA LYS A 606 -20.08 20.48 -31.64
C LYS A 606 -19.23 21.10 -30.53
N LEU A 607 -19.21 22.42 -30.47
CA LEU A 607 -18.48 23.20 -29.47
C LEU A 607 -19.48 23.83 -28.51
N ASN A 608 -19.44 23.41 -27.24
CA ASN A 608 -20.29 23.98 -26.20
C ASN A 608 -19.76 25.35 -25.72
N SER A 609 -20.65 26.14 -25.13
CA SER A 609 -20.37 27.51 -24.66
C SER A 609 -19.22 27.60 -23.67
N GLY A 610 -18.46 28.70 -23.75
CA GLY A 610 -17.33 29.01 -22.88
C GLY A 610 -16.01 28.34 -23.28
N LEU A 611 -16.00 27.56 -24.37
CA LEU A 611 -14.77 27.00 -24.92
C LEU A 611 -13.86 28.11 -25.47
N VAL A 612 -12.60 28.12 -25.04
CA VAL A 612 -11.57 29.03 -25.55
C VAL A 612 -10.52 28.25 -26.31
N LEU A 613 -10.47 28.42 -27.63
CA LEU A 613 -9.50 27.79 -28.53
C LEU A 613 -8.44 28.82 -28.94
N LEU A 614 -7.19 28.56 -28.56
CA LEU A 614 -6.03 29.39 -28.85
C LEU A 614 -5.15 28.72 -29.89
N PHE A 615 -5.15 29.27 -31.10
CA PHE A 615 -4.47 28.70 -32.25
C PHE A 615 -3.02 29.19 -32.35
N SER A 616 -2.08 28.25 -32.46
CA SER A 616 -0.67 28.53 -32.74
C SER A 616 -0.50 29.08 -34.16
N PRO A 617 0.61 29.79 -34.45
CA PRO A 617 0.92 30.24 -35.82
C PRO A 617 0.83 29.11 -36.85
N ASN A 618 0.28 29.43 -38.02
CA ASN A 618 0.07 28.49 -39.13
C ASN A 618 -0.93 27.36 -38.88
N THR A 619 -1.71 27.41 -37.79
CA THR A 619 -2.78 26.43 -37.57
C THR A 619 -4.14 26.93 -38.09
N ARG A 620 -5.03 26.01 -38.47
CA ARG A 620 -6.40 26.28 -38.93
C ARG A 620 -7.42 25.28 -38.36
N LEU A 621 -8.70 25.65 -38.45
CA LEU A 621 -9.82 24.72 -38.30
C LEU A 621 -10.57 24.64 -39.63
N THR A 622 -10.61 23.46 -40.24
CA THR A 622 -11.27 23.23 -41.54
C THR A 622 -12.47 22.29 -41.39
N ILE A 623 -13.62 22.67 -41.94
CA ILE A 623 -14.86 21.91 -41.96
C ILE A 623 -15.18 21.50 -43.41
N GLY A 624 -15.13 20.20 -43.65
CA GLY A 624 -15.31 19.59 -44.97
C GLY A 624 -14.05 19.68 -45.83
N ASP A 625 -14.20 19.34 -47.11
CA ASP A 625 -13.16 19.52 -48.12
C ASP A 625 -13.72 19.67 -49.54
N HIS A 626 -12.83 19.70 -50.53
CA HIS A 626 -13.16 19.79 -51.96
C HIS A 626 -13.58 18.47 -52.60
N TYR A 627 -13.49 17.34 -51.89
CA TYR A 627 -13.55 16.00 -52.46
C TYR A 627 -14.82 15.22 -52.10
N GLY A 628 -15.76 15.86 -51.39
CA GLY A 628 -17.04 15.25 -51.04
C GLY A 628 -17.02 14.50 -49.71
N SER A 629 -16.19 14.90 -48.75
CA SER A 629 -16.26 14.42 -47.36
C SER A 629 -17.20 15.30 -46.52
N PRO A 630 -18.44 14.87 -46.23
CA PRO A 630 -19.42 15.69 -45.52
C PRO A 630 -18.96 15.98 -44.08
N ALA A 631 -19.05 17.24 -43.67
CA ALA A 631 -18.75 17.64 -42.30
C ALA A 631 -19.51 18.88 -41.83
N GLY A 632 -19.72 19.02 -40.53
CA GLY A 632 -20.37 20.19 -39.95
C GLY A 632 -19.69 20.74 -38.70
N ILE A 633 -19.98 22.00 -38.40
CA ILE A 633 -19.62 22.67 -37.16
C ILE A 633 -20.87 23.24 -36.49
N GLN A 634 -21.03 23.00 -35.20
CA GLN A 634 -22.12 23.55 -34.39
C GLN A 634 -21.47 24.24 -33.19
N ALA A 635 -21.23 25.54 -33.30
CA ALA A 635 -20.58 26.31 -32.25
C ALA A 635 -21.57 27.29 -31.60
N ASP A 636 -21.71 27.18 -30.29
CA ASP A 636 -22.51 28.07 -29.46
C ASP A 636 -21.59 28.68 -28.40
N GLY A 637 -21.32 29.98 -28.43
CA GLY A 637 -20.57 30.64 -27.36
C GLY A 637 -19.08 30.28 -27.28
N ALA A 638 -18.47 29.81 -28.36
CA ALA A 638 -17.04 29.45 -28.40
C ALA A 638 -16.16 30.62 -28.87
N SER A 639 -14.95 30.70 -28.32
CA SER A 639 -13.93 31.70 -28.70
C SER A 639 -12.81 31.06 -29.51
N PHE A 640 -12.47 31.68 -30.63
CA PHE A 640 -11.40 31.29 -31.54
C PHE A 640 -10.44 32.47 -31.68
N SER A 641 -9.23 32.34 -31.14
CA SER A 641 -8.26 33.42 -31.13
C SER A 641 -6.85 32.90 -31.42
N SER A 642 -5.92 33.79 -31.76
CA SER A 642 -4.52 33.43 -31.82
C SER A 642 -3.95 33.27 -30.41
N LEU A 643 -3.14 32.25 -30.20
CA LEU A 643 -2.31 32.11 -29.00
C LEU A 643 -1.43 33.35 -28.73
N SER A 644 -1.02 34.05 -29.80
CA SER A 644 -0.17 35.24 -29.71
C SER A 644 -0.93 36.55 -29.44
N GLY A 645 -2.26 36.56 -29.63
CA GLY A 645 -3.06 37.79 -29.64
C GLY A 645 -2.70 38.78 -30.75
N ALA A 646 -1.93 38.38 -31.76
CA ALA A 646 -1.51 39.23 -32.87
C ALA A 646 -2.31 38.94 -34.14
N ALA A 647 -2.63 39.97 -34.92
CA ALA A 647 -3.29 39.83 -36.22
C ALA A 647 -2.51 38.90 -37.16
N ASN A 648 -3.23 38.05 -37.90
CA ASN A 648 -2.67 36.94 -38.69
C ASN A 648 -1.94 35.88 -37.86
N GLY A 649 -2.23 35.79 -36.56
CA GLY A 649 -1.58 34.84 -35.66
C GLY A 649 -2.05 33.39 -35.85
N TRP A 650 -3.05 33.14 -36.69
CA TRP A 650 -3.51 31.83 -37.17
C TRP A 650 -4.24 31.96 -38.52
N ASN A 651 -4.57 30.86 -39.18
CA ASN A 651 -5.10 30.85 -40.55
C ASN A 651 -6.64 31.00 -40.67
N GLY A 652 -7.36 30.97 -39.55
CA GLY A 652 -8.81 31.14 -39.53
C GLY A 652 -9.63 29.84 -39.56
N LEU A 653 -10.94 30.03 -39.47
CA LEU A 653 -11.94 28.97 -39.59
C LEU A 653 -12.41 28.87 -41.05
N GLU A 654 -12.27 27.68 -41.64
CA GLU A 654 -12.51 27.43 -43.05
C GLU A 654 -13.67 26.44 -43.24
N LEU A 655 -14.75 26.85 -43.91
CA LEU A 655 -15.85 25.97 -44.30
C LEU A 655 -15.80 25.74 -45.81
N MET A 656 -15.58 24.48 -46.18
CA MET A 656 -15.29 24.01 -47.53
C MET A 656 -16.56 23.50 -48.24
N PRO A 657 -16.52 23.10 -49.53
CA PRO A 657 -17.71 22.77 -50.31
C PRO A 657 -18.51 21.58 -49.78
N SER A 658 -17.84 20.67 -49.06
CA SER A 658 -18.48 19.52 -48.41
C SER A 658 -18.97 19.82 -46.99
N SER A 659 -18.96 21.09 -46.55
CA SER A 659 -19.66 21.50 -45.33
C SER A 659 -21.16 21.25 -45.49
N VAL A 660 -21.82 20.74 -44.45
CA VAL A 660 -23.23 20.33 -44.50
C VAL A 660 -24.18 21.40 -43.99
N GLN A 661 -25.40 21.39 -44.54
CA GLN A 661 -26.55 22.11 -43.97
C GLN A 661 -26.75 21.68 -42.50
N GLY A 662 -26.88 22.66 -41.61
CA GLY A 662 -26.85 22.46 -40.15
C GLY A 662 -25.54 22.88 -39.50
N SER A 663 -24.56 23.33 -40.28
CA SER A 663 -23.37 24.02 -39.75
C SER A 663 -23.70 25.46 -39.37
N TYR A 664 -23.33 25.92 -38.19
CA TYR A 664 -23.57 27.29 -37.73
C TYR A 664 -22.54 27.77 -36.71
N LEU A 665 -22.44 29.09 -36.61
CA LEU A 665 -21.76 29.80 -35.53
C LEU A 665 -22.77 30.72 -34.87
N ARG A 666 -22.92 30.58 -33.55
CA ARG A 666 -23.83 31.40 -32.76
C ARG A 666 -23.12 31.95 -31.54
N ASN A 667 -23.21 33.26 -31.30
CA ASN A 667 -22.62 33.94 -30.13
C ASN A 667 -21.12 33.66 -29.95
N CYS A 668 -20.39 33.44 -31.05
CA CYS A 668 -18.98 33.08 -31.00
C CYS A 668 -18.08 34.32 -31.12
N LEU A 669 -16.88 34.27 -30.54
CA LEU A 669 -15.81 35.25 -30.77
C LEU A 669 -14.81 34.66 -31.76
N LEU A 670 -14.51 35.37 -32.85
CA LEU A 670 -13.46 34.99 -33.79
C LEU A 670 -12.54 36.18 -34.07
N GLU A 671 -11.26 36.02 -33.77
CA GLU A 671 -10.32 37.12 -33.86
C GLU A 671 -8.89 36.74 -34.27
N TYR A 672 -8.17 37.73 -34.79
CA TYR A 672 -6.73 37.66 -35.08
C TYR A 672 -6.30 36.63 -36.15
N ALA A 673 -7.22 36.15 -37.00
CA ALA A 673 -6.88 35.26 -38.11
C ALA A 673 -6.36 35.99 -39.36
N GLY A 674 -5.66 35.27 -40.26
CA GLY A 674 -4.95 35.85 -41.39
C GLY A 674 -5.11 35.17 -42.75
N GLY A 675 -4.82 35.94 -43.81
CA GLY A 675 -4.87 35.54 -45.22
C GLY A 675 -6.29 35.46 -45.80
N ASN A 676 -7.05 34.45 -45.38
CA ASN A 676 -8.41 34.19 -45.86
C ASN A 676 -9.50 34.79 -44.94
N GLY A 677 -9.13 35.25 -43.74
CA GLY A 677 -10.02 35.92 -42.79
C GLY A 677 -10.29 35.11 -41.52
N ASN A 678 -11.00 35.71 -40.56
CA ASN A 678 -11.46 35.00 -39.36
C ASN A 678 -12.39 33.84 -39.74
N ILE A 679 -13.28 34.08 -40.69
CA ILE A 679 -14.14 33.07 -41.28
C ILE A 679 -13.95 33.08 -42.79
N TYR A 680 -13.64 31.91 -43.36
CA TYR A 680 -13.57 31.70 -44.80
C TYR A 680 -14.61 30.66 -45.24
N LEU A 681 -15.51 31.05 -46.14
CA LEU A 681 -16.56 30.22 -46.71
C LEU A 681 -16.33 30.04 -48.22
N TYR A 682 -16.05 28.82 -48.65
CA TYR A 682 -15.87 28.47 -50.06
C TYR A 682 -16.88 27.41 -50.49
N ARG A 683 -17.84 27.83 -51.32
CA ARG A 683 -19.02 27.03 -51.72
C ARG A 683 -19.71 26.37 -50.51
N SER A 684 -19.72 27.05 -49.37
CA SER A 684 -20.16 26.48 -48.10
C SER A 684 -21.68 26.34 -48.03
N GLN A 685 -22.15 25.31 -47.31
CA GLN A 685 -23.57 25.12 -46.98
C GLN A 685 -23.92 25.54 -45.54
N ALA A 686 -23.09 26.37 -44.90
CA ALA A 686 -23.36 26.85 -43.55
C ALA A 686 -24.71 27.57 -43.47
N SER A 687 -25.49 27.21 -42.46
CA SER A 687 -26.86 27.64 -42.25
C SER A 687 -26.97 29.11 -41.86
N TYR A 688 -26.11 29.59 -40.96
CA TYR A 688 -26.06 30.99 -40.51
C TYR A 688 -24.81 31.29 -39.68
N ILE A 689 -24.47 32.57 -39.60
CA ILE A 689 -23.56 33.17 -38.61
C ILE A 689 -24.38 34.22 -37.86
N ASP A 690 -24.59 34.01 -36.56
CA ASP A 690 -25.52 34.83 -35.77
C ASP A 690 -24.89 35.25 -34.43
N GLY A 691 -25.08 36.50 -34.01
CA GLY A 691 -24.63 36.95 -32.68
C GLY A 691 -23.12 36.98 -32.47
N CYS A 692 -22.30 36.83 -33.51
CA CYS A 692 -20.86 36.61 -33.37
C CYS A 692 -20.07 37.93 -33.34
N VAL A 693 -18.97 37.96 -32.58
CA VAL A 693 -17.98 39.03 -32.59
C VAL A 693 -16.81 38.62 -33.48
N ILE A 694 -16.53 39.39 -34.53
CA ILE A 694 -15.55 39.05 -35.57
C ILE A 694 -14.62 40.23 -35.80
N ARG A 695 -13.36 40.11 -35.32
CA ARG A 695 -12.46 41.28 -35.27
C ARG A 695 -10.99 41.00 -35.53
N TYR A 696 -10.24 42.07 -35.81
CA TYR A 696 -8.77 42.06 -35.90
C TYR A 696 -8.17 41.05 -36.90
N GLY A 697 -8.93 40.65 -37.92
CA GLY A 697 -8.45 39.83 -39.03
C GLY A 697 -8.14 40.65 -40.28
N ALA A 698 -7.39 40.06 -41.23
CA ALA A 698 -7.24 40.64 -42.58
C ALA A 698 -8.59 40.74 -43.31
N LYS A 699 -9.50 39.82 -43.01
CA LYS A 699 -10.91 39.87 -43.41
C LYS A 699 -11.71 39.36 -42.21
N GLY A 700 -12.83 39.98 -41.86
CA GLY A 700 -13.73 39.42 -40.85
C GLY A 700 -14.36 38.13 -41.40
N ILE A 701 -15.13 38.28 -42.48
CA ILE A 701 -15.75 37.15 -43.19
C ILE A 701 -15.39 37.23 -44.66
N PHE A 702 -14.89 36.14 -45.24
CA PHE A 702 -14.63 36.02 -46.67
C PHE A 702 -15.48 34.91 -47.28
N MET A 703 -16.36 35.27 -48.21
CA MET A 703 -17.26 34.36 -48.91
C MET A 703 -16.96 34.31 -50.40
N THR A 704 -16.97 33.11 -50.94
CA THR A 704 -16.64 32.84 -52.35
C THR A 704 -17.58 31.80 -52.95
N ASP A 705 -17.74 31.89 -54.27
CA ASP A 705 -18.33 30.89 -55.15
C ASP A 705 -19.62 30.20 -54.63
N GLY A 706 -20.78 30.83 -54.80
CA GLY A 706 -22.08 30.19 -54.55
C GLY A 706 -22.46 30.06 -53.07
N THR A 707 -21.65 30.61 -52.17
CA THR A 707 -21.97 30.73 -50.75
C THR A 707 -23.07 31.77 -50.53
N SER A 708 -24.10 31.42 -49.75
CA SER A 708 -25.23 32.30 -49.43
C SER A 708 -25.59 32.32 -47.94
N THR A 709 -24.62 32.03 -47.08
CA THR A 709 -24.81 31.96 -45.62
C THR A 709 -25.30 33.31 -45.06
N PRO A 710 -26.47 33.35 -44.41
CA PRO A 710 -26.98 34.56 -43.74
C PRO A 710 -26.08 35.00 -42.58
N ILE A 711 -25.97 36.32 -42.40
CA ILE A 711 -25.20 36.95 -41.32
C ILE A 711 -26.14 37.91 -40.58
N SER A 712 -26.37 37.69 -39.30
CA SER A 712 -27.28 38.51 -38.48
C SER A 712 -26.72 38.76 -37.09
N LYS A 713 -27.09 39.90 -36.48
CA LYS A 713 -26.75 40.23 -35.08
C LYS A 713 -25.26 40.14 -34.73
N CYS A 714 -24.38 40.22 -35.74
CA CYS A 714 -22.94 40.12 -35.55
C CYS A 714 -22.32 41.50 -35.37
N TYR A 715 -21.17 41.51 -34.69
CA TYR A 715 -20.31 42.66 -34.51
C TYR A 715 -19.02 42.47 -35.27
N ILE A 716 -18.83 43.23 -36.33
CA ILE A 716 -17.76 43.04 -37.31
C ILE A 716 -16.94 44.31 -37.37
N TYR A 717 -15.80 44.33 -36.67
CA TYR A 717 -14.99 45.55 -36.51
C TYR A 717 -13.50 45.30 -36.39
N GLY A 718 -12.70 46.34 -36.59
CA GLY A 718 -11.24 46.27 -36.44
C GLY A 718 -10.55 45.33 -37.43
N ASN A 719 -11.26 44.83 -38.44
CA ASN A 719 -10.68 44.06 -39.54
C ASN A 719 -10.18 45.02 -40.62
N GLU A 720 -9.31 44.55 -41.53
CA GLU A 720 -9.00 45.34 -42.73
C GLU A 720 -10.23 45.44 -43.64
N LEU A 721 -10.85 44.30 -43.94
CA LEU A 721 -12.16 44.20 -44.60
C LEU A 721 -13.15 43.55 -43.64
N GLY A 722 -14.33 44.13 -43.43
CA GLY A 722 -15.38 43.53 -42.60
C GLY A 722 -15.91 42.24 -43.21
N ILE A 723 -16.66 42.35 -44.30
CA ILE A 723 -17.16 41.23 -45.10
C ILE A 723 -16.69 41.38 -46.56
N TYR A 724 -16.07 40.33 -47.10
CA TYR A 724 -15.68 40.26 -48.50
C TYR A 724 -16.47 39.17 -49.22
N CYS A 725 -17.18 39.53 -50.30
CA CYS A 725 -17.88 38.61 -51.17
C CYS A 725 -17.24 38.60 -52.57
N ASN A 726 -16.90 37.42 -53.08
CA ASN A 726 -16.26 37.22 -54.38
C ASN A 726 -16.93 36.06 -55.15
N GLY A 727 -16.67 35.94 -56.46
CA GLY A 727 -17.16 34.84 -57.29
C GLY A 727 -18.64 35.00 -57.59
N ASN A 728 -19.49 34.06 -57.17
CA ASN A 728 -20.95 34.20 -57.19
C ASN A 728 -21.57 34.07 -55.79
N ALA A 729 -20.87 34.54 -54.74
CA ALA A 729 -21.42 34.62 -53.39
C ALA A 729 -22.59 35.61 -53.30
N ASN A 730 -23.64 35.25 -52.55
CA ASN A 730 -24.86 36.05 -52.39
C ASN A 730 -25.48 35.90 -50.99
N PRO A 731 -24.80 36.37 -49.93
CA PRO A 731 -25.35 36.34 -48.58
C PRO A 731 -26.43 37.40 -48.38
N VAL A 732 -27.27 37.20 -47.36
CA VAL A 732 -28.09 38.27 -46.76
C VAL A 732 -27.40 38.71 -45.48
N ILE A 733 -27.05 40.00 -45.41
CA ILE A 733 -26.35 40.62 -44.28
C ILE A 733 -27.34 41.53 -43.57
N GLY A 734 -27.75 41.17 -42.35
CA GLY A 734 -28.66 41.98 -41.52
C GLY A 734 -30.13 41.59 -41.63
N GLY A 735 -30.45 40.55 -42.43
CA GLY A 735 -31.79 39.98 -42.58
C GLY A 735 -32.84 40.90 -43.22
N PRO A 736 -34.06 40.38 -43.45
CA PRO A 736 -35.17 41.16 -44.00
C PRO A 736 -35.78 42.13 -42.97
N GLU A 737 -35.58 41.90 -41.67
CA GLU A 737 -36.16 42.68 -40.57
C GLU A 737 -35.09 43.50 -39.82
N VAL A 738 -35.49 44.60 -39.18
CA VAL A 738 -34.57 45.50 -38.45
C VAL A 738 -33.87 44.79 -37.27
N GLY A 739 -34.50 43.77 -36.69
CA GLY A 739 -33.97 42.98 -35.57
C GLY A 739 -32.89 41.96 -35.94
N ASP A 740 -32.61 41.78 -37.24
CA ASP A 740 -31.55 40.89 -37.73
C ASP A 740 -30.25 41.65 -38.05
N GLY A 741 -30.24 42.97 -37.87
CA GLY A 741 -29.14 43.87 -38.21
C GLY A 741 -27.82 43.49 -37.55
N ASN A 742 -26.72 43.74 -38.25
CA ASN A 742 -25.35 43.65 -37.74
C ASN A 742 -24.80 45.04 -37.40
N SER A 743 -23.74 45.07 -36.61
CA SER A 743 -22.94 46.25 -36.30
C SER A 743 -21.59 46.13 -37.01
N ILE A 744 -21.44 46.90 -38.10
CA ILE A 744 -20.29 46.82 -39.01
C ILE A 744 -19.59 48.17 -39.00
N TYR A 745 -18.54 48.30 -38.21
CA TYR A 745 -17.87 49.58 -38.02
C TYR A 745 -16.37 49.41 -37.78
N GLY A 746 -15.61 50.51 -37.87
CA GLY A 746 -14.19 50.48 -37.49
C GLY A 746 -13.29 49.55 -38.33
N ASN A 747 -13.78 48.97 -39.43
CA ASN A 747 -12.94 48.22 -40.37
C ASN A 747 -12.16 49.21 -41.24
N THR A 748 -10.89 48.95 -41.51
CA THR A 748 -9.97 50.00 -41.99
C THR A 748 -10.11 50.32 -43.48
N SER A 749 -10.73 49.45 -44.27
CA SER A 749 -10.92 49.65 -45.72
C SER A 749 -12.40 49.67 -46.12
N PHE A 750 -13.11 48.54 -46.01
CA PHE A 750 -14.55 48.45 -46.28
C PHE A 750 -15.26 47.68 -45.17
N GLY A 751 -16.46 48.11 -44.81
CA GLY A 751 -17.39 47.30 -44.00
C GLY A 751 -17.89 46.10 -44.79
N VAL A 752 -18.35 46.33 -46.03
CA VAL A 752 -18.70 45.27 -46.98
C VAL A 752 -18.15 45.59 -48.37
N ILE A 753 -17.39 44.66 -48.94
CA ILE A 753 -16.87 44.72 -50.31
C ILE A 753 -17.41 43.54 -51.13
N ASN A 754 -17.89 43.84 -52.34
CA ASN A 754 -18.56 42.90 -53.23
C ASN A 754 -17.93 42.90 -54.63
N ASP A 755 -17.28 41.78 -54.93
CA ASP A 755 -16.74 41.41 -56.24
C ASP A 755 -17.50 40.21 -56.85
N SER A 756 -18.69 39.84 -56.35
CA SER A 756 -19.42 38.64 -56.78
C SER A 756 -20.29 38.81 -58.04
N GLY A 757 -20.34 40.01 -58.60
CA GLY A 757 -21.21 40.34 -59.75
C GLY A 757 -22.72 40.29 -59.47
N LEU A 758 -23.14 39.95 -58.25
CA LEU A 758 -24.53 39.95 -57.79
C LEU A 758 -24.80 41.18 -56.90
N ILE A 759 -26.08 41.48 -56.66
CA ILE A 759 -26.49 42.51 -55.69
C ILE A 759 -26.62 41.86 -54.32
N ILE A 760 -25.84 42.34 -53.35
CA ILE A 760 -25.88 41.83 -51.97
C ILE A 760 -26.84 42.67 -51.15
N ASP A 761 -27.73 42.00 -50.41
CA ASP A 761 -28.63 42.64 -49.45
C ASP A 761 -27.91 42.84 -48.13
N ALA A 762 -27.63 44.10 -47.81
CA ALA A 762 -27.00 44.55 -46.56
C ALA A 762 -27.82 45.64 -45.87
N ARG A 763 -29.15 45.62 -46.04
CA ARG A 763 -30.07 46.56 -45.37
C ARG A 763 -30.16 46.24 -43.88
N ASN A 764 -30.68 47.19 -43.12
CA ASN A 764 -30.92 47.08 -41.68
C ASN A 764 -29.67 46.90 -40.81
N ASN A 765 -28.46 47.14 -41.33
CA ASN A 765 -27.22 47.13 -40.55
C ASN A 765 -26.90 48.52 -39.98
N TRP A 766 -26.17 48.54 -38.86
CA TRP A 766 -25.47 49.71 -38.34
C TRP A 766 -24.07 49.78 -38.93
N TRP A 767 -23.65 50.98 -39.35
CA TRP A 767 -22.39 51.18 -40.07
C TRP A 767 -21.36 51.99 -39.25
N GLY A 768 -21.59 52.17 -37.95
CA GLY A 768 -20.76 52.99 -37.06
C GLY A 768 -21.20 54.45 -36.91
N PHE A 769 -22.08 54.95 -37.79
CA PHE A 769 -22.61 56.32 -37.74
C PHE A 769 -24.07 56.39 -38.23
N SER A 770 -24.85 57.32 -37.66
CA SER A 770 -26.29 57.49 -37.94
C SER A 770 -26.58 57.95 -39.37
N SER A 771 -25.60 58.58 -40.02
CA SER A 771 -25.63 58.93 -41.45
C SER A 771 -25.49 57.73 -42.41
N GLY A 772 -25.23 56.52 -41.89
CA GLY A 772 -25.05 55.31 -42.68
C GLY A 772 -23.65 55.17 -43.31
N PRO A 773 -23.46 54.18 -44.19
CA PRO A 773 -22.17 53.86 -44.77
C PRO A 773 -21.74 54.88 -45.82
N TYR A 774 -20.44 55.09 -45.95
CA TYR A 774 -19.90 55.86 -47.07
C TYR A 774 -20.05 55.10 -48.40
N HIS A 775 -20.73 55.72 -49.38
CA HIS A 775 -20.81 55.25 -50.76
C HIS A 775 -21.02 56.43 -51.71
N SER A 776 -20.72 56.27 -53.01
CA SER A 776 -20.94 57.33 -54.02
C SER A 776 -22.41 57.80 -54.09
N THR A 777 -23.37 56.94 -53.75
CA THR A 777 -24.81 57.27 -53.67
C THR A 777 -25.25 57.74 -52.27
N ASN A 778 -24.37 57.71 -51.27
CA ASN A 778 -24.54 58.29 -49.94
C ASN A 778 -23.26 59.07 -49.53
N PRO A 779 -22.92 60.17 -50.23
CA PRO A 779 -21.60 60.83 -50.09
C PRO A 779 -21.38 61.51 -48.74
N ASN A 780 -22.45 61.71 -47.94
CA ASN A 780 -22.38 62.27 -46.59
C ASN A 780 -22.35 61.19 -45.49
N GLY A 781 -22.32 59.91 -45.85
CA GLY A 781 -22.22 58.82 -44.88
C GLY A 781 -20.83 58.81 -44.22
N GLU A 782 -20.77 58.97 -42.90
CA GLU A 782 -19.54 58.90 -42.10
C GLU A 782 -19.21 57.46 -41.63
N GLY A 783 -20.13 56.51 -41.85
CA GLY A 783 -19.97 55.11 -41.48
C GLY A 783 -18.99 54.35 -42.38
N ASN A 784 -18.74 53.09 -42.00
CA ASN A 784 -17.84 52.19 -42.71
C ASN A 784 -18.20 52.09 -44.20
N ALA A 785 -17.22 52.19 -45.09
CA ALA A 785 -17.47 52.26 -46.52
C ALA A 785 -18.02 50.94 -47.08
N VAL A 786 -18.86 51.04 -48.12
CA VAL A 786 -19.34 49.89 -48.90
C VAL A 786 -18.94 50.03 -50.37
N SER A 787 -18.76 48.90 -51.07
CA SER A 787 -18.52 48.90 -52.52
C SER A 787 -19.82 49.08 -53.33
N ASN A 788 -19.68 49.15 -54.66
CA ASN A 788 -20.84 49.05 -55.56
C ASN A 788 -21.59 47.71 -55.37
N ASN A 789 -22.85 47.66 -55.83
CA ASN A 789 -23.73 46.49 -55.78
C ASN A 789 -24.04 45.98 -54.36
N ILE A 790 -24.08 46.89 -53.38
CA ILE A 790 -24.56 46.64 -52.02
C ILE A 790 -25.88 47.41 -51.80
N LEU A 791 -26.95 46.73 -51.40
CA LEU A 791 -28.16 47.39 -50.91
C LEU A 791 -28.01 47.66 -49.43
N PHE A 792 -27.82 48.91 -49.04
CA PHE A 792 -27.61 49.31 -47.64
C PHE A 792 -28.73 50.20 -47.07
N ASP A 793 -29.68 50.65 -47.88
CA ASP A 793 -30.82 51.51 -47.49
C ASP A 793 -32.13 50.68 -47.41
N PRO A 794 -32.88 50.69 -46.29
CA PRO A 794 -32.61 51.43 -45.04
C PRO A 794 -31.43 50.88 -44.26
N TRP A 795 -30.68 51.76 -43.61
CA TRP A 795 -29.69 51.43 -42.56
C TRP A 795 -30.21 51.83 -41.17
N ARG A 796 -29.56 51.35 -40.11
CA ARG A 796 -29.91 51.72 -38.73
C ARG A 796 -29.32 53.09 -38.36
N SER A 797 -30.07 53.87 -37.58
CA SER A 797 -29.63 55.18 -37.08
C SER A 797 -28.96 55.13 -35.70
N SER A 798 -28.98 53.96 -35.05
CA SER A 798 -28.29 53.63 -33.82
C SER A 798 -27.67 52.24 -33.93
N ASP A 799 -26.71 51.95 -33.05
CA ASP A 799 -26.12 50.61 -32.95
C ASP A 799 -27.19 49.53 -32.68
N ILE A 800 -26.82 48.27 -32.89
CA ILE A 800 -27.69 47.13 -32.58
C ILE A 800 -27.84 46.93 -31.06
N GLY A 801 -26.92 47.48 -30.26
CA GLY A 801 -27.05 47.80 -28.83
C GLY A 801 -27.67 46.66 -28.03
N ASP A 802 -26.85 45.71 -27.60
CA ASP A 802 -27.28 44.56 -26.83
C ASP A 802 -26.90 44.73 -25.36
N ALA A 803 -27.73 44.25 -24.44
CA ALA A 803 -27.28 44.06 -23.07
C ALA A 803 -26.10 43.08 -23.04
N PRO A 804 -25.27 43.09 -21.97
CA PRO A 804 -24.15 42.17 -21.85
C PRO A 804 -24.58 40.72 -22.07
N ALA A 805 -23.77 39.89 -22.71
CA ALA A 805 -24.12 38.48 -22.91
C ALA A 805 -24.26 37.76 -21.55
N GLY A 806 -25.07 36.70 -21.54
CA GLY A 806 -25.16 35.82 -20.37
C GLY A 806 -23.80 35.19 -20.07
N PHE A 807 -23.40 35.21 -18.80
CA PHE A 807 -22.08 34.75 -18.34
C PHE A 807 -22.22 33.84 -17.12
N ASN A 808 -21.24 32.97 -16.89
CA ASN A 808 -21.26 31.97 -15.84
C ASN A 808 -20.48 32.39 -14.58
N LEU A 809 -20.95 31.97 -13.41
CA LEU A 809 -20.13 31.97 -12.19
C LEU A 809 -19.12 30.81 -12.24
N ILE A 810 -17.86 31.04 -11.85
CA ILE A 810 -16.78 30.06 -11.98
C ILE A 810 -16.35 29.52 -10.62
N SER A 811 -15.84 30.40 -9.74
CA SER A 811 -15.23 30.01 -8.47
C SER A 811 -15.63 30.96 -7.34
N PRO A 812 -15.83 30.49 -6.10
CA PRO A 812 -15.92 29.10 -5.68
C PRO A 812 -17.08 28.38 -6.38
N ALA A 813 -16.88 27.10 -6.70
CA ALA A 813 -17.89 26.29 -7.38
C ALA A 813 -19.16 26.17 -6.52
N ASN A 814 -20.31 25.93 -7.15
CA ASN A 814 -21.57 25.80 -6.42
C ASN A 814 -21.54 24.62 -5.43
N GLY A 815 -21.84 24.89 -4.17
CA GLY A 815 -21.78 23.92 -3.09
C GLY A 815 -20.38 23.53 -2.65
N SER A 816 -19.35 24.31 -3.02
CA SER A 816 -17.98 24.06 -2.58
C SER A 816 -17.73 24.50 -1.14
N ILE A 817 -16.67 23.96 -0.55
CA ILE A 817 -16.10 24.40 0.72
C ILE A 817 -14.84 25.22 0.43
N VAL A 818 -14.70 26.36 1.10
CA VAL A 818 -13.56 27.27 0.95
C VAL A 818 -12.82 27.43 2.26
N GLN A 819 -11.55 27.06 2.25
CA GLN A 819 -10.66 27.04 3.42
C GLN A 819 -9.94 28.39 3.68
N THR A 820 -10.59 29.51 3.34
CA THR A 820 -10.06 30.86 3.57
C THR A 820 -11.18 31.88 3.78
N LEU A 821 -10.97 32.85 4.68
CA LEU A 821 -11.89 33.98 4.88
C LEU A 821 -11.80 35.04 3.78
N THR A 822 -10.84 34.92 2.87
CA THR A 822 -10.65 35.83 1.74
C THR A 822 -10.60 35.03 0.44
N PRO A 823 -11.70 34.38 0.02
CA PRO A 823 -11.75 33.70 -1.26
C PRO A 823 -11.73 34.70 -2.41
N LEU A 824 -11.20 34.26 -3.55
CA LEU A 824 -11.36 34.93 -4.83
C LEU A 824 -12.65 34.44 -5.47
N LEU A 825 -13.64 35.33 -5.59
CA LEU A 825 -14.84 35.07 -6.40
C LEU A 825 -14.49 35.37 -7.86
N ASP A 826 -14.71 34.43 -8.76
CA ASP A 826 -14.35 34.51 -10.17
C ASP A 826 -15.55 34.14 -11.04
N TRP A 827 -15.77 34.88 -12.10
CA TRP A 827 -16.85 34.65 -13.05
C TRP A 827 -16.35 34.88 -14.48
N GLU A 828 -17.07 34.31 -15.43
CA GLU A 828 -16.81 34.52 -16.84
C GLU A 828 -17.02 36.01 -17.16
N GLU A 829 -16.03 36.62 -17.83
CA GLU A 829 -16.17 37.98 -18.33
C GLU A 829 -17.42 38.07 -19.21
N ALA A 830 -18.38 38.89 -18.79
CA ALA A 830 -19.55 39.19 -19.60
C ALA A 830 -19.09 40.04 -20.78
N ILE A 831 -19.22 39.48 -21.97
CA ILE A 831 -18.92 40.18 -23.20
C ILE A 831 -20.15 40.99 -23.54
N ASP A 832 -20.02 42.32 -23.53
CA ASP A 832 -21.00 43.12 -24.24
C ASP A 832 -20.87 42.86 -25.74
N PRO A 833 -21.93 42.40 -26.42
CA PRO A 833 -21.88 42.24 -27.86
C PRO A 833 -21.56 43.59 -28.53
N THR A 834 -22.03 44.71 -27.97
CA THR A 834 -21.74 46.09 -28.38
C THR A 834 -20.29 46.46 -28.06
N PRO A 835 -19.40 46.63 -29.06
CA PRO A 835 -17.99 46.81 -28.77
C PRO A 835 -17.68 48.29 -28.50
N GLY A 836 -16.77 48.53 -27.54
CA GLY A 836 -16.48 49.86 -26.99
C GLY A 836 -17.14 50.10 -25.62
N ASP A 837 -18.16 49.30 -25.29
CA ASP A 837 -18.80 49.33 -23.99
C ASP A 837 -17.97 48.59 -22.94
N LEU A 838 -17.70 49.30 -21.85
CA LEU A 838 -17.08 48.72 -20.67
C LEU A 838 -18.19 48.06 -19.85
N VAL A 839 -18.07 46.77 -19.64
CA VAL A 839 -18.95 46.06 -18.71
C VAL A 839 -18.46 46.28 -17.28
N VAL A 840 -19.35 46.80 -16.44
CA VAL A 840 -19.15 46.85 -15.00
C VAL A 840 -20.03 45.82 -14.31
N TYR A 841 -19.53 45.28 -13.21
CA TYR A 841 -20.23 44.26 -12.45
C TYR A 841 -20.76 44.79 -11.13
N THR A 842 -21.92 44.29 -10.75
CA THR A 842 -22.49 44.34 -9.41
C THR A 842 -22.45 42.94 -8.82
N LEU A 843 -21.64 42.74 -7.79
CA LEU A 843 -21.56 41.52 -7.01
C LEU A 843 -22.45 41.66 -5.77
N GLU A 844 -23.32 40.69 -5.55
CA GLU A 844 -24.12 40.56 -4.34
C GLU A 844 -23.75 39.26 -3.63
N MET A 845 -23.60 39.33 -2.31
CA MET A 845 -23.35 38.17 -1.46
C MET A 845 -24.24 38.24 -0.22
N ALA A 846 -24.81 37.12 0.21
CA ALA A 846 -25.79 37.06 1.29
C ALA A 846 -25.70 35.73 2.06
N LEU A 847 -26.36 35.67 3.22
CA LEU A 847 -26.46 34.45 4.04
C LEU A 847 -27.60 33.53 3.61
N ASN A 848 -28.41 33.92 2.62
CA ASN A 848 -29.48 33.09 2.08
C ASN A 848 -29.73 33.31 0.59
N ALA A 849 -30.28 32.29 -0.07
CA ALA A 849 -30.58 32.29 -1.50
C ALA A 849 -31.59 33.37 -1.95
N SER A 850 -32.35 33.95 -1.02
CA SER A 850 -33.28 35.06 -1.30
C SER A 850 -32.62 36.44 -1.22
N PHE A 851 -31.34 36.53 -0.85
CA PHE A 851 -30.57 37.77 -0.74
C PHE A 851 -31.21 38.82 0.19
N ASN A 852 -31.87 38.38 1.27
CA ASN A 852 -32.54 39.28 2.23
C ASN A 852 -31.94 39.21 3.66
N GLN A 853 -30.89 38.43 3.87
CA GLN A 853 -30.11 38.37 5.11
C GLN A 853 -28.62 38.50 4.82
N GLY A 854 -27.92 39.33 5.61
CA GLY A 854 -26.46 39.50 5.51
C GLY A 854 -25.98 39.98 4.13
N LEU A 855 -26.77 40.81 3.44
CA LEU A 855 -26.48 41.27 2.09
C LEU A 855 -25.29 42.24 2.08
N HIS A 856 -24.27 41.87 1.33
CA HIS A 856 -23.16 42.72 0.90
C HIS A 856 -23.29 42.96 -0.61
N THR A 857 -23.08 44.21 -1.02
CA THR A 857 -23.13 44.60 -2.43
C THR A 857 -21.90 45.41 -2.78
N TRP A 858 -21.22 45.01 -3.85
CA TRP A 858 -20.10 45.73 -4.45
C TRP A 858 -20.47 46.10 -5.88
N ASN A 859 -20.52 47.40 -6.17
CA ASN A 859 -20.94 47.94 -7.47
C ASN A 859 -19.72 48.47 -8.24
N GLY A 860 -19.84 48.53 -9.57
CA GLY A 860 -18.84 49.19 -10.42
C GLY A 860 -17.51 48.44 -10.51
N LEU A 861 -17.53 47.12 -10.32
CA LEU A 861 -16.34 46.30 -10.46
C LEU A 861 -15.96 46.23 -11.95
N ASN A 862 -14.71 46.47 -12.29
CA ASN A 862 -14.20 46.51 -13.67
C ASN A 862 -13.34 45.27 -14.02
N GLN A 863 -13.39 44.24 -13.19
CA GLN A 863 -12.70 42.97 -13.34
C GLN A 863 -13.74 41.85 -13.20
N SER A 864 -13.52 40.72 -13.87
CA SER A 864 -14.37 39.53 -13.78
C SER A 864 -14.05 38.65 -12.55
N PHE A 865 -13.33 39.20 -11.58
CA PHE A 865 -13.02 38.56 -10.32
C PHE A 865 -13.06 39.58 -9.18
N PHE A 866 -13.25 39.09 -7.95
CA PHE A 866 -13.30 39.88 -6.75
C PHE A 866 -12.67 39.14 -5.58
N GLN A 867 -11.60 39.70 -5.04
CA GLN A 867 -10.98 39.23 -3.81
C GLN A 867 -11.83 39.69 -2.63
N VAL A 868 -12.49 38.77 -1.93
CA VAL A 868 -13.29 39.14 -0.76
C VAL A 868 -12.38 39.75 0.32
N PRO A 869 -12.69 40.95 0.82
CA PRO A 869 -11.87 41.59 1.86
C PRO A 869 -11.88 40.80 3.17
N ALA A 870 -10.79 40.91 3.93
CA ALA A 870 -10.72 40.38 5.28
C ALA A 870 -11.88 40.92 6.14
N TYR A 871 -12.37 40.10 7.07
CA TYR A 871 -13.47 40.39 8.01
C TYR A 871 -14.87 40.49 7.40
N VAL A 872 -15.05 40.19 6.11
CA VAL A 872 -16.38 40.09 5.50
C VAL A 872 -17.00 38.71 5.75
N LEU A 873 -16.18 37.66 5.63
CA LEU A 873 -16.61 36.29 5.87
C LEU A 873 -16.36 35.91 7.33
N SER A 874 -17.34 35.23 7.90
CA SER A 874 -17.22 34.46 9.12
C SER A 874 -16.93 33.01 8.76
N ASP A 875 -16.23 32.32 9.65
CA ASP A 875 -16.05 30.88 9.55
C ASP A 875 -17.36 30.11 9.76
N ASP A 876 -17.36 28.83 9.40
CA ASP A 876 -18.50 27.90 9.50
C ASP A 876 -19.81 28.45 8.92
N THR A 877 -19.69 29.29 7.90
CA THR A 877 -20.82 30.09 7.40
C THR A 877 -21.02 29.89 5.92
N ARG A 878 -22.27 29.62 5.55
CA ARG A 878 -22.72 29.55 4.16
C ARG A 878 -22.95 30.93 3.57
N TYR A 879 -22.33 31.18 2.42
CA TYR A 879 -22.55 32.39 1.63
C TYR A 879 -23.14 32.05 0.26
N PHE A 880 -24.15 32.81 -0.14
CA PHE A 880 -24.75 32.80 -1.47
C PHE A 880 -24.26 34.04 -2.21
N TRP A 881 -23.82 33.90 -3.45
CA TRP A 881 -23.33 35.02 -4.23
C TRP A 881 -23.83 34.97 -5.67
N ARG A 882 -24.00 36.15 -6.28
CA ARG A 882 -24.42 36.32 -7.67
C ARG A 882 -23.84 37.60 -8.25
N VAL A 883 -23.75 37.66 -9.56
CA VAL A 883 -23.18 38.80 -10.27
C VAL A 883 -24.13 39.28 -11.35
N LYS A 884 -24.22 40.60 -11.52
CA LYS A 884 -24.93 41.26 -12.61
C LYS A 884 -23.94 42.11 -13.40
N ALA A 885 -23.92 41.95 -14.71
CA ALA A 885 -23.18 42.79 -15.66
C ALA A 885 -24.05 43.97 -16.11
N THR A 886 -23.43 45.12 -16.36
CA THR A 886 -24.08 46.35 -16.84
C THR A 886 -23.17 47.02 -17.87
N ASP A 887 -23.73 47.39 -19.02
CA ASP A 887 -23.05 48.11 -20.11
C ASP A 887 -23.03 49.64 -19.88
N LEU A 888 -22.57 50.43 -20.85
CA LEU A 888 -22.54 51.90 -20.74
C LEU A 888 -23.91 52.55 -21.02
N ASP A 889 -24.85 51.79 -21.59
CA ASP A 889 -26.23 52.19 -21.89
C ASP A 889 -27.22 51.76 -20.78
N ASP A 890 -26.71 51.39 -19.60
CA ASP A 890 -27.45 50.91 -18.41
C ASP A 890 -28.26 49.61 -18.62
N GLN A 891 -28.00 48.87 -19.70
CA GLN A 891 -28.59 47.57 -19.92
C GLN A 891 -27.87 46.51 -19.08
N THR A 892 -28.64 45.60 -18.49
CA THR A 892 -28.09 44.65 -17.52
C THR A 892 -28.41 43.21 -17.87
N THR A 893 -27.43 42.34 -17.65
CA THR A 893 -27.61 40.90 -17.71
C THR A 893 -27.16 40.27 -16.40
N SER A 894 -28.00 39.40 -15.84
CA SER A 894 -27.62 38.62 -14.66
C SER A 894 -26.84 37.38 -15.09
N CYS A 895 -25.93 36.90 -14.24
CA CYS A 895 -25.29 35.61 -14.46
C CYS A 895 -26.33 34.52 -14.71
N LEU A 896 -25.96 33.52 -15.53
CA LEU A 896 -26.86 32.45 -15.96
C LEU A 896 -27.35 31.61 -14.78
N GLN A 897 -26.50 31.45 -13.76
CA GLN A 897 -26.85 30.84 -12.49
C GLN A 897 -27.55 31.88 -11.61
N SER A 898 -28.73 31.57 -11.08
CA SER A 898 -29.45 32.52 -10.20
C SER A 898 -28.61 32.96 -8.99
N HIS A 899 -27.70 32.10 -8.54
CA HIS A 899 -26.62 32.31 -7.58
C HIS A 899 -25.75 31.04 -7.51
N PHE A 900 -24.55 31.16 -6.97
CA PHE A 900 -23.79 30.06 -6.37
C PHE A 900 -23.82 30.18 -4.86
N TRP A 901 -23.50 29.10 -4.17
CA TRP A 901 -23.20 29.13 -2.74
C TRP A 901 -21.93 28.36 -2.42
N PHE A 902 -21.27 28.74 -1.34
CA PHE A 902 -20.14 28.01 -0.77
C PHE A 902 -20.18 28.11 0.75
N ASP A 903 -19.60 27.12 1.42
CA ASP A 903 -19.36 27.15 2.86
C ASP A 903 -17.93 27.61 3.13
N VAL A 904 -17.76 28.54 4.06
CA VAL A 904 -16.43 28.92 4.57
C VAL A 904 -16.14 28.00 5.75
N ALA A 905 -15.01 27.30 5.67
CA ALA A 905 -14.56 26.34 6.68
C ALA A 905 -13.03 26.39 6.70
N VAL A 906 -12.47 27.38 7.40
CA VAL A 906 -11.02 27.47 7.59
C VAL A 906 -10.63 26.37 8.57
N PRO A 907 -9.76 25.42 8.18
CA PRO A 907 -9.52 24.22 8.98
C PRO A 907 -9.32 24.52 10.47
N GLU A 908 -10.23 24.02 11.29
CA GLU A 908 -10.20 24.12 12.75
C GLU A 908 -9.88 22.76 13.37
N ALA A 909 -9.32 22.78 14.59
CA ALA A 909 -9.13 21.53 15.31
C ALA A 909 -10.45 21.10 15.96
N PRO A 910 -10.68 19.78 16.16
CA PRO A 910 -11.87 19.29 16.86
C PRO A 910 -12.07 19.98 18.22
N LEU A 911 -13.33 20.24 18.61
CA LEU A 911 -13.62 20.98 19.85
C LEU A 911 -13.08 20.31 21.12
N PRO A 912 -12.74 21.07 22.17
CA PRO A 912 -12.34 20.51 23.46
C PRO A 912 -13.40 19.56 24.05
N PHE A 913 -12.94 18.42 24.58
CA PHE A 913 -13.80 17.38 25.14
C PHE A 913 -13.24 16.80 26.45
N GLY A 914 -14.12 16.20 27.26
CA GLY A 914 -13.79 15.66 28.58
C GLY A 914 -13.71 14.14 28.64
N LEU A 915 -13.01 13.62 29.64
CA LEU A 915 -12.99 12.19 29.98
C LEU A 915 -14.19 11.83 30.88
N ILE A 916 -14.85 10.70 30.62
CA ILE A 916 -16.06 10.27 31.34
C ILE A 916 -15.76 9.12 32.31
N SER A 917 -15.23 8.01 31.81
CA SER A 917 -14.96 6.82 32.63
C SER A 917 -13.73 6.07 32.10
N PRO A 918 -12.81 5.60 32.95
CA PRO A 918 -12.77 5.82 34.38
C PRO A 918 -12.65 7.31 34.75
N ALA A 919 -13.48 7.76 35.69
CA ALA A 919 -13.49 9.12 36.16
C ALA A 919 -12.14 9.44 36.84
N ASN A 920 -11.80 10.73 36.92
CA ASN A 920 -10.51 11.11 37.49
C ASN A 920 -10.40 10.70 38.98
N ASN A 921 -9.38 9.91 39.29
CA ASN A 921 -9.16 9.20 40.56
C ASN A 921 -10.18 8.08 40.88
N GLU A 922 -10.93 7.59 39.90
CA GLU A 922 -11.76 6.41 40.07
C GLU A 922 -10.91 5.19 40.44
N THR A 923 -11.47 4.29 41.23
CA THR A 923 -10.89 2.97 41.48
C THR A 923 -11.69 1.93 40.71
N VAL A 924 -11.07 1.31 39.69
CA VAL A 924 -11.71 0.30 38.84
C VAL A 924 -11.45 -1.11 39.36
N LEU A 925 -12.45 -1.98 39.20
CA LEU A 925 -12.43 -3.37 39.69
C LEU A 925 -12.21 -4.40 38.58
N LEU A 926 -11.91 -3.96 37.36
CA LEU A 926 -11.64 -4.82 36.21
C LEU A 926 -10.26 -4.51 35.63
N THR A 927 -9.54 -5.53 35.17
CA THR A 927 -8.20 -5.44 34.56
C THR A 927 -8.22 -5.00 33.09
N SER A 928 -9.41 -4.83 32.50
CA SER A 928 -9.63 -4.45 31.09
C SER A 928 -10.99 -3.75 31.00
N ASN A 929 -11.02 -2.46 31.33
CA ASN A 929 -12.25 -1.66 31.40
C ASN A 929 -12.49 -0.86 30.09
N LYS A 930 -13.69 -0.33 29.91
CA LYS A 930 -14.01 0.55 28.79
C LYS A 930 -13.62 1.99 29.12
N LEU A 931 -12.72 2.56 28.31
CA LEU A 931 -12.44 3.99 28.32
C LEU A 931 -13.56 4.71 27.55
N LEU A 932 -14.15 5.72 28.19
CA LEU A 932 -15.28 6.50 27.70
C LEU A 932 -14.94 7.98 27.84
N TRP A 933 -15.07 8.73 26.77
CA TRP A 933 -14.91 10.18 26.76
C TRP A 933 -16.10 10.84 26.07
N GLN A 934 -16.26 12.13 26.28
CA GLN A 934 -17.25 12.92 25.57
C GLN A 934 -16.82 12.96 24.10
N PRO A 935 -17.71 12.64 23.14
CA PRO A 935 -17.43 12.86 21.73
C PRO A 935 -17.03 14.32 21.50
N SER A 936 -15.92 14.51 20.80
CA SER A 936 -15.55 15.77 20.19
C SER A 936 -16.31 15.93 18.88
N PHE A 937 -16.59 17.18 18.53
CA PHE A 937 -17.21 17.55 17.26
C PHE A 937 -16.26 18.51 16.57
N ASP A 938 -16.16 18.36 15.26
CA ASP A 938 -15.47 19.35 14.45
C ASP A 938 -16.46 20.47 14.08
N PRO A 939 -16.09 21.74 14.22
CA PRO A 939 -16.89 22.86 13.72
C PRO A 939 -17.04 22.84 12.19
N ASP A 940 -16.02 22.33 11.47
CA ASP A 940 -15.98 22.35 10.02
C ASP A 940 -17.11 21.48 9.41
N PRO A 941 -17.93 22.01 8.48
CA PRO A 941 -18.99 21.27 7.81
C PRO A 941 -18.49 20.00 7.11
N GLU A 942 -19.20 18.88 7.32
CA GLU A 942 -18.93 17.55 6.75
C GLU A 942 -17.63 16.86 7.22
N ASP A 943 -16.91 17.41 8.21
CA ASP A 943 -15.75 16.73 8.81
C ASP A 943 -16.16 15.67 9.85
N TYR A 944 -15.31 14.67 10.05
CA TYR A 944 -15.47 13.56 10.98
C TYR A 944 -14.29 13.47 11.94
N VAL A 945 -14.58 13.45 13.24
CA VAL A 945 -13.57 13.33 14.28
C VAL A 945 -13.18 11.87 14.54
N SER A 946 -11.89 11.59 14.48
CA SER A 946 -11.26 10.35 14.91
C SER A 946 -10.43 10.56 16.18
N TYR A 947 -10.09 9.47 16.89
CA TYR A 947 -9.40 9.53 18.17
C TYR A 947 -8.17 8.61 18.20
N THR A 948 -7.12 9.05 18.89
CA THR A 948 -6.01 8.21 19.36
C THR A 948 -6.04 8.20 20.88
N VAL A 949 -6.08 7.03 21.50
CA VAL A 949 -6.12 6.90 22.96
C VAL A 949 -4.71 6.68 23.48
N TYR A 950 -4.32 7.39 24.55
CA TYR A 950 -3.01 7.28 25.20
C TYR A 950 -3.20 6.80 26.63
N TRP A 951 -2.35 5.89 27.08
CA TRP A 951 -2.29 5.47 28.47
C TRP A 951 -0.88 5.09 28.87
N ASP A 952 -0.52 5.37 30.12
CA ASP A 952 0.83 5.11 30.64
C ASP A 952 0.82 5.12 32.19
N LEU A 953 1.87 4.63 32.82
CA LEU A 953 2.12 4.74 34.27
C LEU A 953 2.60 6.15 34.67
N SER A 954 2.92 6.99 33.69
CA SER A 954 3.30 8.39 33.88
C SER A 954 2.46 9.33 33.03
N ALA A 955 2.39 10.61 33.40
CA ALA A 955 1.73 11.63 32.59
C ALA A 955 2.53 12.02 31.32
N GLY A 956 3.65 11.36 31.03
CA GLY A 956 4.53 11.62 29.88
C GLY A 956 4.05 10.97 28.58
N PHE A 957 3.23 9.92 28.65
CA PHE A 957 2.67 9.18 27.51
C PHE A 957 3.71 8.81 26.44
N GLU A 958 4.73 8.05 26.82
CA GLU A 958 5.83 7.66 25.92
C GLU A 958 5.39 6.61 24.86
N ASN A 959 4.23 5.97 25.05
CA ASN A 959 3.66 4.97 24.15
C ASN A 959 2.26 5.41 23.64
N PRO A 960 2.09 5.72 22.34
CA PRO A 960 0.77 6.02 21.78
C PRO A 960 -0.05 4.73 21.64
N GLY A 961 -1.34 4.77 22.00
CA GLY A 961 -2.25 3.65 21.85
C GLY A 961 -3.03 3.66 20.53
N SER A 962 -4.11 2.88 20.50
CA SER A 962 -4.91 2.56 19.30
C SER A 962 -5.79 3.70 18.79
N ARG A 963 -6.06 3.70 17.47
CA ARG A 963 -7.00 4.62 16.81
C ARG A 963 -8.43 4.08 16.82
N THR A 964 -9.42 4.96 16.99
CA THR A 964 -10.85 4.64 16.94
C THR A 964 -11.68 5.84 16.45
N THR A 965 -12.81 5.59 15.80
CA THR A 965 -13.81 6.62 15.44
C THR A 965 -14.94 6.74 16.46
N SER A 966 -15.01 5.79 17.40
CA SER A 966 -16.00 5.81 18.48
C SER A 966 -15.47 6.59 19.68
N ALA A 967 -16.33 7.34 20.39
CA ALA A 967 -15.99 8.01 21.66
C ALA A 967 -15.83 7.03 22.85
N CYS A 968 -15.40 5.82 22.54
CA CYS A 968 -15.09 4.79 23.51
C CYS A 968 -14.06 3.82 22.94
N TYR A 969 -13.28 3.24 23.84
CA TYR A 969 -12.29 2.23 23.53
C TYR A 969 -12.34 1.14 24.59
N ALA A 970 -12.53 -0.11 24.15
CA ALA A 970 -12.35 -1.25 25.04
C ALA A 970 -10.85 -1.43 25.25
N TRP A 971 -10.38 -1.26 26.48
CA TRP A 971 -8.98 -1.43 26.78
C TRP A 971 -8.64 -2.92 26.71
N THR A 972 -7.83 -3.35 25.75
CA THR A 972 -7.50 -4.76 25.51
C THR A 972 -6.10 -5.18 25.97
N ASP A 973 -5.31 -4.27 26.57
CA ASP A 973 -4.02 -4.58 27.19
C ASP A 973 -4.12 -4.75 28.72
N PHE A 974 -3.12 -5.38 29.34
CA PHE A 974 -3.11 -5.67 30.78
C PHE A 974 -3.02 -4.42 31.67
N CYS A 975 -4.04 -4.19 32.50
CA CYS A 975 -3.96 -3.27 33.64
C CYS A 975 -3.55 -4.03 34.90
N ALA A 976 -2.32 -3.81 35.37
CA ALA A 976 -1.82 -4.44 36.58
C ALA A 976 -2.59 -3.94 37.83
N PRO A 977 -3.19 -4.84 38.63
CA PRO A 977 -3.82 -4.46 39.90
C PRO A 977 -2.87 -3.72 40.82
N GLY A 978 -3.36 -2.69 41.50
CA GLY A 978 -2.57 -1.85 42.42
C GLY A 978 -1.78 -0.74 41.74
N ASN A 979 -1.88 -0.56 40.43
CA ASN A 979 -1.23 0.54 39.71
C ASN A 979 -2.17 1.74 39.49
N LEU A 980 -1.56 2.92 39.49
CA LEU A 980 -2.16 4.16 39.03
C LEU A 980 -1.83 4.36 37.55
N TYR A 981 -2.85 4.45 36.71
CA TYR A 981 -2.72 4.71 35.28
C TYR A 981 -3.11 6.14 34.96
N TYR A 982 -2.36 6.77 34.05
CA TYR A 982 -2.71 8.03 33.41
C TYR A 982 -3.23 7.73 32.01
N TRP A 983 -4.24 8.47 31.57
CA TRP A 983 -4.79 8.33 30.23
C TRP A 983 -5.26 9.67 29.69
N ARG A 984 -5.24 9.80 28.36
CA ARG A 984 -5.80 10.94 27.64
C ARG A 984 -6.19 10.48 26.25
N VAL A 985 -6.97 11.30 25.56
CA VAL A 985 -7.41 11.03 24.19
C VAL A 985 -7.04 12.22 23.33
N LYS A 986 -6.59 11.95 22.10
CA LYS A 986 -6.36 12.95 21.07
C LYS A 986 -7.43 12.82 20.01
N ALA A 987 -8.30 13.82 19.90
CA ALA A 987 -9.18 13.96 18.75
C ALA A 987 -8.38 14.56 17.59
N PHE A 988 -8.63 14.08 16.38
CA PHE A 988 -8.12 14.66 15.15
C PHE A 988 -9.17 14.56 14.05
N ASP A 989 -9.22 15.55 13.19
CA ASP A 989 -10.16 15.69 12.07
C ASP A 989 -9.61 15.04 10.78
N SER A 990 -10.32 15.22 9.66
CA SER A 990 -9.88 14.74 8.35
C SER A 990 -8.66 15.48 7.80
N THR A 991 -8.37 16.70 8.29
CA THR A 991 -7.24 17.52 7.86
C THR A 991 -5.94 17.26 8.66
N GLY A 992 -6.06 16.60 9.82
CA GLY A 992 -4.96 16.25 10.72
C GLY A 992 -4.73 17.22 11.88
N LEU A 993 -5.59 18.23 12.07
CA LEU A 993 -5.57 19.12 13.23
C LEU A 993 -6.02 18.37 14.48
N GLU A 994 -5.42 18.70 15.63
CA GLU A 994 -5.52 17.88 16.83
C GLU A 994 -5.93 18.66 18.08
N THR A 995 -6.81 18.04 18.88
CA THR A 995 -7.20 18.51 20.21
C THR A 995 -7.03 17.40 21.22
N PHE A 996 -6.32 17.67 22.31
CA PHE A 996 -6.14 16.73 23.40
C PHE A 996 -7.20 16.93 24.49
N SER A 997 -7.70 15.82 25.03
CA SER A 997 -8.42 15.82 26.30
C SER A 997 -7.48 16.26 27.44
N PRO A 998 -8.04 16.68 28.60
CA PRO A 998 -7.31 16.71 29.84
C PRO A 998 -6.69 15.34 30.17
N ILE A 999 -5.65 15.34 30.99
CA ILE A 999 -5.06 14.10 31.52
C ILE A 999 -5.97 13.57 32.64
N GLY A 1000 -6.52 12.38 32.44
CA GLY A 1000 -7.19 11.61 33.47
C GLY A 1000 -6.23 10.65 34.13
N ARG A 1001 -6.55 10.24 35.35
CA ARG A 1001 -5.87 9.10 36.00
C ARG A 1001 -6.86 8.27 36.78
N PHE A 1002 -6.60 6.98 36.94
CA PHE A 1002 -7.43 6.08 37.74
C PHE A 1002 -6.58 5.00 38.39
N TRP A 1003 -7.08 4.44 39.48
CA TRP A 1003 -6.47 3.34 40.20
C TRP A 1003 -7.13 2.03 39.77
N VAL A 1004 -6.32 1.02 39.47
CA VAL A 1004 -6.82 -0.35 39.37
C VAL A 1004 -6.75 -0.96 40.76
N HIS A 1005 -7.89 -1.36 41.31
CA HIS A 1005 -7.94 -1.93 42.65
C HIS A 1005 -7.00 -3.14 42.76
N PRO A 1006 -6.32 -3.38 43.90
CA PRO A 1006 -5.50 -4.58 44.09
C PRO A 1006 -6.25 -5.90 43.85
N ASP A 1007 -7.56 -5.90 44.08
CA ASP A 1007 -8.47 -7.05 43.87
C ASP A 1007 -9.26 -6.96 42.54
N ALA A 1008 -8.76 -6.23 41.54
CA ALA A 1008 -9.42 -6.12 40.24
C ALA A 1008 -9.38 -7.46 39.49
N LYS A 1009 -10.52 -7.86 38.92
CA LYS A 1009 -10.71 -9.16 38.26
C LYS A 1009 -10.66 -9.09 36.74
N PRO A 1010 -10.35 -10.19 36.03
CA PRO A 1010 -10.50 -10.29 34.58
C PRO A 1010 -11.94 -10.00 34.12
N ARG A 1011 -12.08 -9.36 32.96
CA ARG A 1011 -13.41 -9.18 32.34
C ARG A 1011 -13.89 -10.49 31.71
N PRO A 1012 -15.20 -10.65 31.46
CA PRO A 1012 -15.69 -11.75 30.61
C PRO A 1012 -15.11 -11.68 29.18
N PRO A 1013 -14.79 -12.82 28.54
CA PRO A 1013 -14.49 -12.87 27.10
C PRO A 1013 -15.70 -12.45 26.25
N VAL A 1014 -15.47 -11.81 25.10
CA VAL A 1014 -16.49 -11.19 24.24
C VAL A 1014 -16.47 -11.65 22.77
N ASP A 1015 -15.34 -12.13 22.21
CA ASP A 1015 -15.22 -12.56 20.81
C ASP A 1015 -15.33 -14.08 20.64
N PHE A 1016 -16.41 -14.64 21.16
CA PHE A 1016 -16.60 -16.09 21.21
C PHE A 1016 -17.03 -16.68 19.85
N THR A 1017 -16.20 -17.52 19.23
CA THR A 1017 -16.44 -18.14 17.92
C THR A 1017 -16.46 -19.67 17.97
N LEU A 1018 -17.32 -20.28 17.15
CA LEU A 1018 -17.46 -21.73 16.99
C LEU A 1018 -17.20 -22.11 15.52
N THR A 1019 -16.11 -22.85 15.27
CA THR A 1019 -15.69 -23.25 13.92
C THR A 1019 -15.69 -24.78 13.78
N PRO A 1020 -16.56 -25.37 12.94
CA PRO A 1020 -16.53 -26.81 12.68
C PRO A 1020 -15.25 -27.23 11.95
N LEU A 1021 -14.56 -28.26 12.47
CA LEU A 1021 -13.37 -28.86 11.88
C LEU A 1021 -13.58 -30.37 11.72
N GLY A 1022 -14.26 -30.77 10.64
CA GLY A 1022 -14.65 -32.15 10.42
C GLY A 1022 -15.72 -32.60 11.42
N PHE A 1023 -15.38 -33.51 12.33
CA PHE A 1023 -16.27 -33.97 13.41
C PHE A 1023 -16.08 -33.20 14.72
N ASP A 1024 -15.03 -32.38 14.82
CA ASP A 1024 -14.69 -31.62 16.01
C ASP A 1024 -15.16 -30.17 15.88
N LEU A 1025 -15.28 -29.47 17.01
CA LEU A 1025 -15.66 -28.06 17.05
C LEU A 1025 -14.55 -27.25 17.71
N LEU A 1026 -13.94 -26.32 16.97
CA LEU A 1026 -13.01 -25.35 17.54
C LEU A 1026 -13.80 -24.21 18.18
N VAL A 1027 -13.64 -24.05 19.48
CA VAL A 1027 -14.21 -23.00 20.31
C VAL A 1027 -13.10 -22.00 20.60
N SER A 1028 -13.26 -20.71 20.28
CA SER A 1028 -12.24 -19.69 20.58
C SER A 1028 -12.86 -18.39 21.05
N TRP A 1029 -12.07 -17.58 21.76
CA TRP A 1029 -12.45 -16.28 22.30
C TRP A 1029 -11.27 -15.31 22.24
N ASP A 1030 -11.48 -14.05 22.62
CA ASP A 1030 -10.42 -13.06 22.78
C ASP A 1030 -9.56 -13.32 24.01
N GLU A 1031 -8.29 -12.94 23.94
CA GLU A 1031 -7.43 -12.92 25.12
C GLU A 1031 -7.91 -11.87 26.12
N VAL A 1032 -8.19 -12.29 27.35
CA VAL A 1032 -8.58 -11.41 28.44
C VAL A 1032 -7.33 -11.02 29.25
N PRO A 1033 -6.96 -9.74 29.25
CA PRO A 1033 -5.78 -9.30 29.99
C PRO A 1033 -5.92 -9.51 31.48
N GLY A 1034 -4.93 -10.19 32.07
CA GLY A 1034 -4.87 -10.48 33.50
C GLY A 1034 -5.63 -11.73 33.93
N ALA A 1035 -6.24 -12.46 33.00
CA ALA A 1035 -6.65 -13.82 33.27
C ALA A 1035 -5.43 -14.75 33.24
N ASP A 1036 -5.26 -15.52 34.30
CA ASP A 1036 -4.24 -16.56 34.40
C ASP A 1036 -4.71 -17.85 33.72
N TYR A 1037 -6.03 -18.08 33.68
CA TYR A 1037 -6.63 -19.21 32.98
C TYR A 1037 -8.10 -18.99 32.61
N TYR A 1038 -8.63 -19.87 31.77
CA TYR A 1038 -10.03 -19.89 31.37
C TYR A 1038 -10.70 -21.23 31.71
N ASP A 1039 -11.96 -21.15 32.10
CA ASP A 1039 -12.84 -22.32 32.25
C ASP A 1039 -13.93 -22.26 31.18
N LEU A 1040 -13.99 -23.30 30.36
CA LEU A 1040 -14.96 -23.50 29.30
C LEU A 1040 -16.06 -24.45 29.76
N TYR A 1041 -17.31 -24.05 29.54
CA TYR A 1041 -18.50 -24.80 29.90
C TYR A 1041 -19.31 -25.18 28.67
N TYR A 1042 -20.01 -26.31 28.76
CA TYR A 1042 -20.88 -26.85 27.71
C TYR A 1042 -22.23 -27.28 28.28
N SER A 1043 -23.30 -27.03 27.51
CA SER A 1043 -24.63 -27.58 27.75
C SER A 1043 -25.35 -27.90 26.45
N PRO A 1044 -26.17 -28.97 26.41
CA PRO A 1044 -27.15 -29.16 25.35
C PRO A 1044 -28.35 -28.19 25.46
N GLU A 1045 -28.50 -27.45 26.57
CA GLU A 1045 -29.63 -26.55 26.83
C GLU A 1045 -29.19 -25.08 27.01
N PRO A 1046 -29.92 -24.10 26.47
CA PRO A 1046 -29.45 -22.70 26.37
C PRO A 1046 -29.31 -21.95 27.69
N TYR A 1047 -30.04 -22.34 28.74
CA TYR A 1047 -30.21 -21.52 29.95
C TYR A 1047 -30.01 -22.28 31.26
N SER A 1048 -29.65 -23.57 31.22
CA SER A 1048 -29.47 -24.38 32.43
C SER A 1048 -28.65 -25.62 32.15
N GLY A 1049 -27.95 -26.16 33.16
CA GLY A 1049 -27.26 -27.45 33.02
C GLY A 1049 -25.92 -27.38 32.29
N PHE A 1050 -25.23 -26.24 32.36
CA PHE A 1050 -23.84 -26.15 31.92
C PHE A 1050 -22.92 -26.93 32.84
N ASN A 1051 -22.15 -27.84 32.24
CA ASN A 1051 -21.08 -28.57 32.92
C ASN A 1051 -19.74 -28.02 32.47
N LEU A 1052 -18.76 -28.06 33.37
CA LEU A 1052 -17.38 -27.70 33.04
C LEU A 1052 -16.87 -28.67 31.99
N LEU A 1053 -16.61 -28.16 30.78
CA LEU A 1053 -16.07 -28.93 29.68
C LEU A 1053 -14.56 -29.05 29.81
N GLN A 1054 -13.90 -27.92 30.08
CA GLN A 1054 -12.46 -27.86 30.28
C GLN A 1054 -12.12 -26.74 31.24
N ALA A 1055 -11.23 -27.02 32.20
CA ALA A 1055 -10.75 -26.06 33.19
C ALA A 1055 -9.31 -25.64 32.91
N ASN A 1056 -8.91 -24.51 33.49
CA ASN A 1056 -7.52 -24.03 33.56
C ASN A 1056 -6.82 -23.93 32.19
N LEU A 1057 -7.52 -23.44 31.17
CA LEU A 1057 -6.93 -23.22 29.85
C LEU A 1057 -6.02 -22.00 29.89
N ASP A 1058 -4.78 -22.14 29.43
CA ASP A 1058 -3.77 -21.08 29.29
C ASP A 1058 -3.76 -20.45 27.88
N GLN A 1059 -4.73 -20.84 27.05
CA GLN A 1059 -4.91 -20.43 25.67
C GLN A 1059 -6.35 -19.96 25.44
N THR A 1060 -6.57 -19.20 24.38
CA THR A 1060 -7.86 -18.57 24.07
C THR A 1060 -8.74 -19.41 23.14
N TRP A 1061 -8.48 -20.71 23.08
CA TRP A 1061 -9.21 -21.64 22.25
C TRP A 1061 -9.19 -23.05 22.84
N PHE A 1062 -10.18 -23.86 22.45
CA PHE A 1062 -10.32 -25.25 22.82
C PHE A 1062 -10.94 -26.03 21.65
N LEU A 1063 -10.34 -27.15 21.29
CA LEU A 1063 -10.93 -28.06 20.31
C LEU A 1063 -11.79 -29.09 21.04
N HIS A 1064 -13.12 -29.01 20.89
CA HIS A 1064 -14.06 -29.97 21.45
C HIS A 1064 -14.20 -31.19 20.51
N PRO A 1065 -13.63 -32.36 20.86
CA PRO A 1065 -13.65 -33.52 19.98
C PRO A 1065 -15.07 -34.09 19.86
N GLY A 1066 -15.54 -34.35 18.64
CA GLY A 1066 -16.90 -34.80 18.36
C GLY A 1066 -17.98 -33.72 18.52
N GLY A 1067 -17.62 -32.52 18.98
CA GLY A 1067 -18.57 -31.45 19.30
C GLY A 1067 -19.36 -30.90 18.10
N ALA A 1068 -18.87 -31.08 16.86
CA ALA A 1068 -19.60 -30.66 15.66
C ALA A 1068 -20.70 -31.67 15.24
N MET A 1069 -20.72 -32.87 15.83
CA MET A 1069 -21.82 -33.83 15.63
C MET A 1069 -23.07 -33.47 16.44
N ASP A 1070 -22.93 -32.67 17.50
CA ASP A 1070 -24.02 -32.19 18.33
C ASP A 1070 -24.74 -31.02 17.63
N LYS A 1071 -25.92 -31.27 17.07
CA LYS A 1071 -26.67 -30.27 16.29
C LYS A 1071 -27.17 -29.07 17.11
N HIS A 1072 -27.15 -29.16 18.45
CA HIS A 1072 -27.59 -28.12 19.39
C HIS A 1072 -26.70 -28.17 20.63
N GLY A 1073 -25.79 -27.20 20.76
CA GLY A 1073 -24.85 -27.10 21.87
C GLY A 1073 -24.56 -25.64 22.22
N PHE A 1074 -24.53 -25.34 23.50
CA PHE A 1074 -24.29 -24.01 24.05
C PHE A 1074 -22.99 -24.02 24.83
N TYR A 1075 -22.20 -22.97 24.65
CA TYR A 1075 -20.92 -22.83 25.31
C TYR A 1075 -20.85 -21.45 25.96
N TYR A 1076 -20.16 -21.37 27.09
CA TYR A 1076 -19.65 -20.11 27.60
C TYR A 1076 -18.30 -20.34 28.25
N VAL A 1077 -17.50 -19.29 28.28
CA VAL A 1077 -16.17 -19.29 28.87
C VAL A 1077 -16.11 -18.23 29.97
N THR A 1078 -15.34 -18.53 31.01
CA THR A 1078 -15.04 -17.59 32.09
C THR A 1078 -13.54 -17.41 32.18
N ALA A 1079 -13.12 -16.19 32.44
CA ALA A 1079 -11.73 -15.81 32.62
C ALA A 1079 -11.46 -15.65 34.12
N HIS A 1080 -10.36 -16.21 34.60
CA HIS A 1080 -10.02 -16.25 36.03
C HIS A 1080 -8.59 -15.79 36.25
N ASP A 1081 -8.36 -15.12 37.37
CA ASP A 1081 -7.03 -14.89 37.92
C ASP A 1081 -6.84 -15.76 39.17
N VAL A 1082 -5.60 -16.16 39.48
CA VAL A 1082 -5.27 -16.99 40.65
C VAL A 1082 -5.24 -16.19 41.97
N ARG A 1083 -5.71 -14.94 41.97
CA ARG A 1083 -5.63 -14.00 43.09
C ARG A 1083 -6.90 -13.90 43.94
#